data_AF-A0A6I9VH88-F1
#
_entry.id   AF-A0A6I9VH88-F1
#
_cell.length_a   1.000
_cell.length_b   1.000
_cell.length_c   1.000
_cell.angle_alpha   90.00
_cell.angle_beta   90.00
_cell.angle_gamma   90.00
#
_symmetry.space_group_name_H-M   'P 1'
#
loop_
_entity.id
_entity.type
_entity.pdbx_description
1 polymer ?
#
loop_
_entity_poly.entity_id
_entity_poly.type
_entity_poly.pdbx_seq_one_letter_code
_entity_poly.pdbx_strand_id
1 'polypeptide(L)'
;MLKIIQISLFTKHFAPPIRVSRLFTKEMSKTQDNRLETFRRICDEIGEERSYNSKAQLLKEFLNKGSDRKSFKGDTLLWIQMLIPGASHRVYNLQNKQMLKLFSRLFACELQEMQRELEQDGDVSETLRKYFELSKKLKPQTESTLYLQDVDEFLIKLEQRTKEDEQTDLLRQICKQATALDLRMIVRLIKQDLRINAGARHILDAFGPLAYPAYQSSRDLTAVVKQFAGTGKQKVASPIKATKITGKVGSVQVMTPISPMLANACKSVEEAFKKCPNGLYTEIKYDGERVQIHKRGSEFKFFSRNLKPVMDHKIKRFHELIPKAFPGGGDMILDSEIILVDTITGSLLPFGTLGAHKKKEFSHAEVCIFTFDCLLYKGEDLTNVPFHKRRKILEENINPIKSCVELSESQFLKTKNELSLMTAKVLKANLEGVVLKNPNGTYQPGKRGWLKVKKDYLFGGKMADTADLVVLGAWFGSGKKGGILSIFLMGCYDSRDMLWKTVTKVHSGLDDAENERVHEELMNLMERADPNHVPNWLLCKKALVPDYLAKVPNKMPVWEITGAEFTKSEAHTAAGISIRFPRITRLRVDKSADHANDLEYLQKLYEASKNDVNVDLLLSNCEDKNGVVNVKIEEIDSKINLTPKKKPKAVDEDDDLPGSSVKLKRKADEGDKDLSDNKKRKTQSPKVKPENVATKVKIEGKLGKQAKLDFSSLGKKEDKFRDFVKNIDVKTESQTQQFGGVVKKESDIFKNLVAHFGSEAGDEQLKCAFVSNGGLVTKNTNDANIVLHAATLLSSDDFSALRYQYKPTARHLSIDWLRDSLKEGKCMEYPIYAVVLQ
;
A
#
# COMPACT_ATOMS: atom_id res chain seq x y z
N MET A 1 21.32 -11.28 18.58
CA MET A 1 22.23 -10.20 18.13
C MET A 1 22.07 -9.83 16.65
N LEU A 2 22.23 -10.74 15.68
CA LEU A 2 22.24 -10.39 14.24
C LEU A 2 21.09 -9.48 13.73
N LYS A 3 19.84 -9.70 14.18
CA LYS A 3 18.70 -8.80 13.84
C LYS A 3 18.84 -7.35 14.35
N ILE A 4 19.65 -7.11 15.40
CA ILE A 4 19.89 -5.76 15.97
C ILE A 4 20.97 -5.03 15.16
N ILE A 5 22.02 -5.75 14.75
CA ILE A 5 23.11 -5.21 13.90
C ILE A 5 22.54 -4.72 12.57
N GLN A 6 21.57 -5.44 12.00
CA GLN A 6 20.93 -5.06 10.74
C GLN A 6 20.16 -3.72 10.82
N ILE A 7 19.58 -3.38 11.98
CA ILE A 7 18.95 -2.06 12.21
C ILE A 7 20.02 -0.97 12.40
N SER A 8 21.11 -1.27 13.12
CA SER A 8 22.20 -0.33 13.37
C SER A 8 23.07 0.00 12.14
N LEU A 9 22.96 -0.76 11.05
CA LEU A 9 23.66 -0.48 9.79
C LEU A 9 22.86 0.47 8.87
N PHE A 10 21.53 0.43 8.92
CA PHE A 10 20.68 1.33 8.13
C PHE A 10 20.89 2.82 8.47
N THR A 11 21.26 3.14 9.71
CA THR A 11 21.58 4.51 10.15
C THR A 11 22.98 5.00 9.77
N LYS A 12 23.84 4.17 9.16
CA LYS A 12 25.25 4.53 8.85
C LYS A 12 25.57 4.79 7.37
N HIS A 13 24.64 4.55 6.44
CA HIS A 13 24.88 4.77 5.00
C HIS A 13 23.93 5.78 4.33
N PHE A 14 22.88 6.22 5.02
CA PHE A 14 22.27 7.51 4.71
C PHE A 14 23.08 8.60 5.43
N ALA A 15 24.04 9.18 4.71
CA ALA A 15 24.46 10.53 5.04
C ALA A 15 23.19 11.41 5.01
N PRO A 16 22.84 12.13 6.09
CA PRO A 16 21.71 13.05 6.02
C PRO A 16 21.99 14.05 4.88
N PRO A 17 20.95 14.55 4.16
CA PRO A 17 21.15 15.70 3.28
C PRO A 17 21.83 16.78 4.11
N ILE A 18 22.83 17.48 3.55
CA ILE A 18 23.70 18.41 4.28
C ILE A 18 22.85 19.57 4.82
N ARG A 19 22.22 19.33 5.97
CA ARG A 19 21.49 20.30 6.78
C ARG A 19 22.58 21.21 7.33
N VAL A 20 22.82 22.33 6.63
CA VAL A 20 23.65 23.43 7.12
C VAL A 20 23.30 23.64 8.58
N SER A 21 24.26 23.43 9.46
CA SER A 21 24.06 23.53 10.90
C SER A 21 23.53 24.93 11.19
N ARG A 22 22.25 25.03 11.60
CA ARG A 22 21.63 26.30 11.97
C ARG A 22 22.33 26.81 13.22
N LEU A 23 23.38 27.60 13.01
CA LEU A 23 23.82 28.63 13.95
C LEU A 23 22.66 29.63 14.04
N PHE A 24 21.70 29.32 14.90
CA PHE A 24 20.66 30.26 15.28
C PHE A 24 21.36 31.47 15.90
N THR A 25 21.34 32.60 15.20
CA THR A 25 21.79 33.88 15.76
C THR A 25 20.90 34.17 16.97
N LYS A 26 21.52 34.17 18.15
CA LYS A 26 20.82 34.17 19.45
C LYS A 26 19.83 35.34 19.56
N GLU A 27 20.15 36.44 18.90
CA GLU A 27 19.41 37.70 18.82
C GLU A 27 18.08 37.60 18.04
N MET A 28 17.95 36.69 17.07
CA MET A 28 16.70 36.50 16.29
C MET A 28 15.68 35.57 16.96
N SER A 29 16.04 34.97 18.11
CA SER A 29 15.33 33.79 18.62
C SER A 29 14.04 34.04 19.40
N LYS A 30 13.87 35.22 20.02
CA LYS A 30 12.78 35.46 21.00
C LYS A 30 11.98 36.75 20.77
N THR A 31 11.37 36.87 19.60
CA THR A 31 10.41 37.94 19.26
C THR A 31 8.97 37.49 19.53
N GLN A 32 8.05 38.44 19.76
CA GLN A 32 6.62 38.11 20.01
C GLN A 32 5.98 37.33 18.84
N ASP A 33 6.46 37.57 17.62
CA ASP A 33 6.07 36.84 16.42
C ASP A 33 6.52 35.37 16.42
N ASN A 34 7.53 35.00 17.22
CA ASN A 34 8.00 33.62 17.34
C ASN A 34 7.41 32.87 18.55
N ARG A 35 6.52 33.48 19.36
CA ARG A 35 5.80 32.75 20.42
C ARG A 35 4.87 31.68 19.81
N LEU A 36 4.81 30.52 20.46
CA LEU A 36 3.87 29.46 20.10
C LEU A 36 2.41 29.96 20.17
N GLU A 37 2.07 30.76 21.18
CA GLU A 37 0.78 31.45 21.28
C GLU A 37 0.39 32.27 20.05
N THR A 38 1.30 33.08 19.52
CA THR A 38 1.07 33.83 18.27
C THR A 38 0.83 32.88 17.10
N PHE A 39 1.61 31.79 17.02
CA PHE A 39 1.42 30.75 16.01
C PHE A 39 0.08 30.02 16.12
N ARG A 40 -0.38 29.69 17.34
CA ARG A 40 -1.73 29.15 17.59
C ARG A 40 -2.79 30.11 17.07
N ARG A 41 -2.73 31.39 17.46
CA ARG A 41 -3.74 32.39 17.09
C ARG A 41 -3.84 32.54 15.57
N ILE A 42 -2.71 32.69 14.87
CA ILE A 42 -2.69 32.77 13.39
C ILE A 42 -3.15 31.46 12.74
N CYS A 43 -2.87 30.29 13.32
CA CYS A 43 -3.40 29.03 12.83
C CYS A 43 -4.93 28.93 12.99
N ASP A 44 -5.46 29.34 14.14
CA ASP A 44 -6.90 29.30 14.43
C ASP A 44 -7.65 30.35 13.56
N GLU A 45 -7.12 31.58 13.43
CA GLU A 45 -7.58 32.62 12.47
C GLU A 45 -7.61 32.09 11.02
N ILE A 46 -6.52 31.47 10.56
CA ILE A 46 -6.47 30.83 9.24
C ILE A 46 -7.46 29.67 9.16
N GLY A 47 -7.71 28.93 10.24
CA GLY A 47 -8.61 27.79 10.29
C GLY A 47 -10.07 28.14 10.07
N GLU A 48 -10.56 29.16 10.78
CA GLU A 48 -11.95 29.64 10.76
C GLU A 48 -12.37 30.21 9.40
N GLU A 49 -11.45 30.88 8.69
CA GLU A 49 -11.71 31.40 7.36
C GLU A 49 -12.08 30.29 6.35
N ARG A 50 -13.11 30.53 5.53
CA ARG A 50 -13.64 29.58 4.54
C ARG A 50 -12.94 29.73 3.17
N SER A 51 -12.56 30.94 2.80
CA SER A 51 -11.95 31.30 1.51
C SER A 51 -10.44 31.02 1.49
N TYR A 52 -9.98 30.16 0.58
CA TYR A 52 -8.54 29.88 0.41
C TYR A 52 -7.72 31.13 0.04
N ASN A 53 -8.31 32.08 -0.70
CA ASN A 53 -7.65 33.34 -1.04
C ASN A 53 -7.50 34.23 0.20
N SER A 54 -8.52 34.27 1.06
CA SER A 54 -8.49 35.03 2.31
C SER A 54 -7.51 34.41 3.32
N LYS A 55 -7.44 33.06 3.43
CA LYS A 55 -6.40 32.36 4.22
C LYS A 55 -4.98 32.80 3.83
N ALA A 56 -4.71 32.91 2.52
CA ALA A 56 -3.42 33.36 2.00
C ALA A 56 -3.17 34.85 2.29
N GLN A 57 -4.20 35.70 2.21
CA GLN A 57 -4.11 37.13 2.53
C GLN A 57 -3.90 37.38 4.02
N LEU A 58 -4.58 36.66 4.93
CA LEU A 58 -4.38 36.73 6.38
C LEU A 58 -2.92 36.43 6.75
N LEU A 59 -2.38 35.30 6.25
CA LEU A 59 -0.98 34.94 6.46
C LEU A 59 -0.02 35.99 5.88
N LYS A 60 -0.30 36.49 4.67
CA LYS A 60 0.49 37.55 4.04
C LYS A 60 0.48 38.84 4.85
N GLU A 61 -0.64 39.26 5.40
CA GLU A 61 -0.70 40.46 6.23
C GLU A 61 0.05 40.28 7.54
N PHE A 62 -0.06 39.13 8.19
CA PHE A 62 0.74 38.81 9.37
C PHE A 62 2.26 38.79 9.06
N LEU A 63 2.68 38.14 7.98
CA LEU A 63 4.09 38.09 7.57
C LEU A 63 4.66 39.43 7.06
N ASN A 64 3.83 40.43 6.81
CA ASN A 64 4.28 41.81 6.57
C ASN A 64 4.27 42.65 7.86
N LYS A 65 3.17 42.61 8.62
CA LYS A 65 2.87 43.56 9.71
C LYS A 65 3.29 43.06 11.10
N GLY A 66 3.49 41.75 11.30
CA GLY A 66 3.78 41.17 12.62
C GLY A 66 2.67 41.36 13.65
N SER A 67 2.96 40.94 14.89
CA SER A 67 2.05 41.07 16.03
C SER A 67 1.89 42.51 16.51
N ASP A 68 2.90 43.36 16.30
CA ASP A 68 2.86 44.79 16.64
C ASP A 68 2.16 45.65 15.57
N ARG A 69 1.67 45.02 14.50
CA ARG A 69 1.05 45.62 13.31
C ARG A 69 1.94 46.59 12.52
N LYS A 70 3.23 46.69 12.81
CA LYS A 70 4.22 47.55 12.13
C LYS A 70 5.11 46.77 11.17
N SER A 71 5.71 45.68 11.65
CA SER A 71 6.68 44.89 10.89
C SER A 71 6.84 43.49 11.47
N PHE A 72 6.78 42.45 10.63
CA PHE A 72 7.11 41.09 11.06
C PHE A 72 8.60 40.95 11.45
N LYS A 73 8.84 40.39 12.64
CA LYS A 73 10.13 40.19 13.29
C LYS A 73 10.37 38.72 13.65
N GLY A 74 9.56 37.80 13.11
CA GLY A 74 9.71 36.36 13.33
C GLY A 74 10.69 35.70 12.34
N ASP A 75 10.90 34.39 12.50
CA ASP A 75 11.61 33.58 11.50
C ASP A 75 10.61 33.07 10.45
N THR A 76 10.55 33.75 9.29
CA THR A 76 9.65 33.39 8.18
C THR A 76 9.85 31.96 7.69
N LEU A 77 11.08 31.44 7.73
CA LEU A 77 11.37 30.08 7.26
C LEU A 77 10.84 29.05 8.27
N LEU A 78 11.06 29.27 9.56
CA LEU A 78 10.52 28.42 10.62
C LEU A 78 8.98 28.45 10.64
N TRP A 79 8.37 29.63 10.50
CA TRP A 79 6.92 29.79 10.38
C TRP A 79 6.33 28.94 9.24
N ILE A 80 6.92 29.03 8.05
CA ILE A 80 6.44 28.28 6.87
C ILE A 80 6.76 26.78 6.97
N GLN A 81 7.85 26.39 7.62
CA GLN A 81 8.14 24.99 7.95
C GLN A 81 7.13 24.40 8.95
N MET A 82 6.68 25.18 9.94
CA MET A 82 5.67 24.76 10.91
C MET A 82 4.26 24.76 10.31
N LEU A 83 3.90 25.73 9.46
CA LEU A 83 2.61 25.78 8.73
C LEU A 83 2.46 24.69 7.66
N ILE A 84 3.57 24.13 7.16
CA ILE A 84 3.59 23.02 6.20
C ILE A 84 4.38 21.85 6.82
N PRO A 85 3.91 21.24 7.93
CA PRO A 85 4.73 20.32 8.72
C PRO A 85 5.15 19.07 7.93
N GLY A 86 4.30 18.61 7.01
CA GLY A 86 4.61 17.51 6.07
C GLY A 86 5.71 17.81 5.04
N ALA A 87 6.14 19.07 4.86
CA ALA A 87 7.29 19.41 4.03
C ALA A 87 8.63 19.08 4.71
N SER A 88 8.65 18.95 6.03
CA SER A 88 9.86 18.56 6.79
C SER A 88 10.26 17.10 6.60
N HIS A 89 9.33 16.26 6.11
CA HIS A 89 9.44 14.80 5.98
C HIS A 89 9.78 14.04 7.29
N ARG A 90 9.70 14.70 8.46
CA ARG A 90 9.95 14.09 9.79
C ARG A 90 9.04 12.89 10.05
N VAL A 91 9.50 11.90 10.82
CA VAL A 91 8.72 10.70 11.20
C VAL A 91 8.89 10.39 12.69
N TYR A 92 7.88 10.71 13.50
CA TYR A 92 7.92 10.55 14.97
C TYR A 92 7.44 9.17 15.46
N ASN A 93 6.92 8.31 14.57
CA ASN A 93 6.34 6.99 14.88
C ASN A 93 5.16 6.98 15.87
N LEU A 94 4.56 8.15 16.15
CA LEU A 94 3.40 8.30 17.03
C LEU A 94 2.08 8.33 16.24
N GLN A 95 1.25 7.31 16.44
CA GLN A 95 -0.15 7.27 15.96
C GLN A 95 -1.13 7.44 17.12
N ASN A 96 -2.40 7.70 16.85
CA ASN A 96 -3.39 8.09 17.87
C ASN A 96 -3.40 7.13 19.08
N LYS A 97 -3.56 5.81 18.84
CA LYS A 97 -3.53 4.77 19.89
C LYS A 97 -2.22 4.77 20.70
N GLN A 98 -1.09 5.07 20.06
CA GLN A 98 0.20 5.16 20.74
C GLN A 98 0.27 6.43 21.60
N MET A 99 -0.18 7.57 21.10
CA MET A 99 -0.21 8.81 21.87
C MET A 99 -1.13 8.69 23.09
N LEU A 100 -2.35 8.15 22.95
CA LEU A 100 -3.23 7.89 24.10
C LEU A 100 -2.56 6.97 25.14
N LYS A 101 -1.85 5.92 24.70
CA LYS A 101 -1.08 5.02 25.58
C LYS A 101 0.07 5.71 26.32
N LEU A 102 0.76 6.68 25.70
CA LEU A 102 1.82 7.43 26.37
C LEU A 102 1.24 8.49 27.32
N PHE A 103 0.20 9.22 26.89
CA PHE A 103 -0.38 10.32 27.66
C PHE A 103 -1.25 9.86 28.85
N SER A 104 -1.97 8.74 28.76
CA SER A 104 -2.63 8.12 29.93
C SER A 104 -1.65 7.85 31.08
N ARG A 105 -0.44 7.35 30.77
CA ARG A 105 0.66 7.19 31.76
C ARG A 105 1.16 8.52 32.33
N LEU A 106 1.17 9.59 31.53
CA LEU A 106 1.61 10.93 31.95
C LEU A 106 0.60 11.61 32.87
N PHE A 107 -0.68 11.60 32.50
CA PHE A 107 -1.77 12.27 33.22
C PHE A 107 -2.39 11.43 34.34
N ALA A 108 -2.23 10.10 34.29
CA ALA A 108 -2.90 9.11 35.14
C ALA A 108 -4.43 9.13 35.01
N CYS A 109 -4.89 8.91 33.77
CA CYS A 109 -6.29 8.72 33.40
C CYS A 109 -6.48 7.40 32.63
N GLU A 110 -7.71 6.91 32.53
CA GLU A 110 -7.99 5.62 31.91
C GLU A 110 -7.92 5.66 30.38
N LEU A 111 -7.16 4.71 29.82
CA LEU A 111 -6.93 4.64 28.37
C LEU A 111 -8.23 4.39 27.58
N GLN A 112 -9.21 3.72 28.19
CA GLN A 112 -10.51 3.45 27.56
C GLN A 112 -11.38 4.71 27.44
N GLU A 113 -11.33 5.60 28.43
CA GLU A 113 -12.09 6.86 28.43
C GLU A 113 -11.53 7.80 27.37
N MET A 114 -10.19 7.95 27.32
CA MET A 114 -9.52 8.70 26.26
C MET A 114 -9.81 8.15 24.85
N GLN A 115 -10.03 6.84 24.71
CA GLN A 115 -10.39 6.25 23.41
C GLN A 115 -11.83 6.60 23.02
N ARG A 116 -12.79 6.52 23.96
CA ARG A 116 -14.18 6.94 23.74
C ARG A 116 -14.30 8.43 23.40
N GLU A 117 -13.52 9.29 24.04
CA GLU A 117 -13.48 10.70 23.64
C GLU A 117 -12.84 10.93 22.28
N LEU A 118 -11.79 10.17 21.91
CA LEU A 118 -11.23 10.26 20.55
C LEU A 118 -12.21 9.78 19.47
N GLU A 119 -13.01 8.76 19.77
CA GLU A 119 -14.10 8.26 18.93
C GLU A 119 -15.15 9.35 18.66
N GLN A 120 -15.46 10.18 19.67
CA GLN A 120 -16.41 11.30 19.57
C GLN A 120 -15.81 12.60 18.99
N ASP A 121 -14.66 13.07 19.50
CA ASP A 121 -14.00 14.30 19.03
C ASP A 121 -13.44 14.18 17.60
N GLY A 122 -13.03 12.97 17.20
CA GLY A 122 -12.27 12.74 15.97
C GLY A 122 -10.86 13.38 15.93
N ASP A 123 -10.47 14.13 16.96
CA ASP A 123 -9.20 14.86 17.05
C ASP A 123 -8.45 14.60 18.37
N VAL A 124 -7.44 13.74 18.28
CA VAL A 124 -6.53 13.41 19.39
C VAL A 124 -5.81 14.62 19.98
N SER A 125 -5.71 15.75 19.27
CA SER A 125 -5.15 17.00 19.83
C SER A 125 -6.12 17.75 20.76
N GLU A 126 -7.44 17.61 20.59
CA GLU A 126 -8.45 18.13 21.52
C GLU A 126 -8.63 17.19 22.71
N THR A 127 -8.74 15.88 22.47
CA THR A 127 -8.81 14.89 23.54
C THR A 127 -7.60 15.02 24.49
N LEU A 128 -6.37 15.10 23.95
CA LEU A 128 -5.17 15.29 24.78
C LEU A 128 -5.10 16.66 25.46
N ARG A 129 -5.77 17.70 24.94
CA ARG A 129 -5.92 18.98 25.62
C ARG A 129 -6.80 18.84 26.87
N LYS A 130 -8.00 18.26 26.73
CA LYS A 130 -8.96 18.06 27.84
C LYS A 130 -8.34 17.27 29.00
N TYR A 131 -7.73 16.11 28.71
CA TYR A 131 -7.09 15.30 29.75
C TYR A 131 -5.86 15.96 30.39
N PHE A 132 -5.20 16.90 29.69
CA PHE A 132 -4.12 17.69 30.28
C PHE A 132 -4.66 18.79 31.21
N GLU A 133 -5.78 19.45 30.85
CA GLU A 133 -6.47 20.41 31.73
C GLU A 133 -6.97 19.76 33.03
N LEU A 134 -7.45 18.52 32.95
CA LEU A 134 -7.93 17.72 34.09
C LEU A 134 -6.80 17.00 34.87
N SER A 135 -5.56 17.01 34.38
CA SER A 135 -4.44 16.22 34.91
C SER A 135 -3.95 16.73 36.27
N LYS A 136 -4.27 15.98 37.34
CA LYS A 136 -3.75 16.23 38.70
C LYS A 136 -2.26 15.96 38.83
N LYS A 137 -1.72 15.01 38.05
CA LYS A 137 -0.34 14.48 38.12
C LYS A 137 0.70 15.35 37.40
N LEU A 138 0.27 16.02 36.33
CA LEU A 138 1.10 16.92 35.52
C LEU A 138 0.20 18.05 35.05
N LYS A 139 0.22 19.18 35.76
CA LYS A 139 -0.62 20.35 35.45
C LYS A 139 -0.07 21.12 34.26
N PRO A 140 -0.93 21.77 33.45
CA PRO A 140 -0.50 22.72 32.43
C PRO A 140 0.02 24.02 33.06
N GLN A 141 0.83 24.75 32.31
CA GLN A 141 1.18 26.13 32.66
C GLN A 141 -0.01 27.07 32.44
N THR A 142 -0.04 28.19 33.17
CA THR A 142 -1.06 29.25 33.02
C THR A 142 -0.81 30.12 31.79
N GLU A 143 0.45 30.33 31.40
CA GLU A 143 0.84 31.18 30.27
C GLU A 143 1.75 30.44 29.27
N SER A 144 1.62 30.81 27.98
CA SER A 144 2.46 30.27 26.90
C SER A 144 3.84 30.92 26.90
N THR A 145 4.83 30.24 27.47
CA THR A 145 6.23 30.70 27.48
C THR A 145 7.09 30.16 26.32
N LEU A 146 6.56 29.21 25.55
CA LEU A 146 7.27 28.53 24.45
C LEU A 146 7.37 29.38 23.18
N TYR A 147 8.50 29.26 22.49
CA TYR A 147 8.75 29.80 21.15
C TYR A 147 8.81 28.67 20.10
N LEU A 148 8.61 29.01 18.83
CA LEU A 148 8.68 28.05 17.72
C LEU A 148 10.03 27.33 17.63
N GLN A 149 11.11 27.97 18.05
CA GLN A 149 12.46 27.41 18.12
C GLN A 149 12.53 26.26 19.16
N ASP A 150 11.91 26.46 20.34
CA ASP A 150 11.86 25.44 21.40
C ASP A 150 11.06 24.21 20.93
N VAL A 151 9.96 24.45 20.20
CA VAL A 151 9.14 23.41 19.57
C VAL A 151 9.91 22.69 18.45
N ASP A 152 10.67 23.39 17.62
CA ASP A 152 11.47 22.75 16.55
C ASP A 152 12.56 21.86 17.13
N GLU A 153 13.25 22.31 18.19
CA GLU A 153 14.25 21.51 18.89
C GLU A 153 13.61 20.27 19.55
N PHE A 154 12.43 20.41 20.17
CA PHE A 154 11.65 19.29 20.68
C PHE A 154 11.28 18.29 19.57
N LEU A 155 10.79 18.76 18.41
CA LEU A 155 10.42 17.89 17.29
C LEU A 155 11.65 17.18 16.68
N ILE A 156 12.82 17.86 16.61
CA ILE A 156 14.09 17.26 16.18
C ILE A 156 14.56 16.19 17.17
N LYS A 157 14.42 16.43 18.49
CA LYS A 157 14.71 15.42 19.52
C LYS A 157 13.74 14.23 19.41
N LEU A 158 12.46 14.48 19.13
CA LEU A 158 11.42 13.46 19.01
C LEU A 158 11.58 12.58 17.76
N GLU A 159 12.00 13.17 16.62
CA GLU A 159 12.40 12.44 15.39
C GLU A 159 13.48 11.37 15.67
N GLN A 160 14.30 11.56 16.72
CA GLN A 160 15.39 10.65 17.10
C GLN A 160 14.98 9.59 18.15
N ARG A 161 13.73 9.58 18.66
CA ARG A 161 13.28 8.61 19.69
C ARG A 161 12.34 7.55 19.10
N THR A 162 12.65 6.30 19.38
CA THR A 162 11.91 5.12 18.87
C THR A 162 11.36 4.20 19.96
N LYS A 163 11.78 4.35 21.23
CA LYS A 163 11.26 3.62 22.38
C LYS A 163 10.16 4.41 23.08
N GLU A 164 9.19 3.70 23.67
CA GLU A 164 8.07 4.33 24.38
C GLU A 164 8.53 5.24 25.52
N ASP A 165 9.52 4.81 26.30
CA ASP A 165 9.93 5.53 27.53
C ASP A 165 10.70 6.81 27.18
N GLU A 166 11.63 6.72 26.20
CA GLU A 166 12.36 7.88 25.67
C GLU A 166 11.43 8.93 25.04
N GLN A 167 10.35 8.48 24.39
CA GLN A 167 9.30 9.37 23.88
C GLN A 167 8.46 9.95 25.02
N THR A 168 8.08 9.12 26.01
CA THR A 168 7.26 9.52 27.16
C THR A 168 7.93 10.61 27.99
N ASP A 169 9.23 10.49 28.26
CA ASP A 169 9.94 11.50 29.06
C ASP A 169 10.23 12.79 28.28
N LEU A 170 10.42 12.73 26.96
CA LEU A 170 10.51 13.93 26.14
C LEU A 170 9.14 14.66 26.04
N LEU A 171 8.03 13.91 25.92
CA LEU A 171 6.67 14.45 26.00
C LEU A 171 6.39 15.05 27.40
N ARG A 172 6.84 14.40 28.48
CA ARG A 172 6.78 14.93 29.85
C ARG A 172 7.53 16.24 29.99
N GLN A 173 8.70 16.37 29.38
CA GLN A 173 9.53 17.58 29.43
C GLN A 173 8.84 18.77 28.77
N ILE A 174 8.27 18.61 27.57
CA ILE A 174 7.56 19.73 26.90
C ILE A 174 6.24 20.06 27.61
N CYS A 175 5.50 19.06 28.11
CA CYS A 175 4.28 19.30 28.90
C CYS A 175 4.55 20.14 30.16
N LYS A 176 5.70 19.98 30.83
CA LYS A 176 6.06 20.83 31.98
C LYS A 176 6.18 22.32 31.65
N GLN A 177 6.33 22.70 30.38
CA GLN A 177 6.50 24.08 29.91
C GLN A 177 5.29 24.61 29.12
N ALA A 178 4.31 23.74 28.84
CA ALA A 178 3.21 24.01 27.93
C ALA A 178 1.91 24.36 28.66
N THR A 179 1.16 25.31 28.12
CA THR A 179 -0.29 25.39 28.38
C THR A 179 -1.00 24.21 27.70
N ALA A 180 -2.28 23.99 28.02
CA ALA A 180 -3.06 22.96 27.34
C ALA A 180 -3.23 23.23 25.83
N LEU A 181 -3.38 24.50 25.44
CA LEU A 181 -3.46 24.93 24.04
C LEU A 181 -2.11 24.77 23.30
N ASP A 182 -0.98 24.87 24.00
CA ASP A 182 0.34 24.53 23.43
C ASP A 182 0.43 23.04 23.13
N LEU A 183 0.00 22.17 24.06
CA LEU A 183 0.00 20.73 23.82
C LEU A 183 -0.88 20.36 22.62
N ARG A 184 -2.06 20.97 22.47
CA ARG A 184 -2.91 20.81 21.27
C ARG A 184 -2.10 21.07 19.99
N MET A 185 -1.42 22.21 19.90
CA MET A 185 -0.67 22.60 18.71
C MET A 185 0.55 21.70 18.48
N ILE A 186 1.27 21.31 19.53
CA ILE A 186 2.40 20.38 19.46
C ILE A 186 1.93 19.00 18.96
N VAL A 187 0.80 18.49 19.43
CA VAL A 187 0.20 17.24 18.93
C VAL A 187 -0.21 17.36 17.46
N ARG A 188 -0.76 18.51 17.03
CA ARG A 188 -1.08 18.78 15.61
C ARG A 188 0.18 18.78 14.73
N LEU A 189 1.28 19.37 15.19
CA LEU A 189 2.59 19.33 14.52
C LEU A 189 3.18 17.91 14.47
N ILE A 190 3.03 17.11 15.53
CA ILE A 190 3.41 15.68 15.55
C ILE A 190 2.57 14.88 14.55
N LYS A 191 1.25 15.13 14.49
CA LYS A 191 0.32 14.51 13.53
C LYS A 191 0.52 14.98 12.09
N GLN A 192 1.25 16.08 11.87
CA GLN A 192 1.41 16.79 10.59
C GLN A 192 0.08 17.27 9.99
N ASP A 193 -0.92 17.53 10.84
CA ASP A 193 -2.24 18.06 10.49
C ASP A 193 -2.61 19.16 11.48
N LEU A 194 -2.60 20.41 11.01
CA LEU A 194 -2.91 21.60 11.81
C LEU A 194 -4.42 21.88 11.92
N ARG A 195 -5.28 21.10 11.23
CA ARG A 195 -6.74 21.34 11.07
C ARG A 195 -7.15 22.63 10.32
N ILE A 196 -6.21 23.52 10.01
CA ILE A 196 -6.47 24.87 9.43
C ILE A 196 -7.07 24.91 7.99
N ASN A 197 -7.32 23.75 7.37
CA ASN A 197 -7.74 23.61 5.96
C ASN A 197 -6.86 24.42 4.96
N ALA A 198 -5.56 24.52 5.24
CA ALA A 198 -4.57 25.14 4.36
C ALA A 198 -3.43 24.16 4.10
N GLY A 199 -3.15 23.90 2.83
CA GLY A 199 -2.00 23.11 2.38
C GLY A 199 -0.88 24.00 1.85
N ALA A 200 0.23 23.38 1.44
CA ALA A 200 1.41 24.07 0.90
C ALA A 200 1.10 25.10 -0.20
N ARG A 201 0.02 24.92 -0.97
CA ARG A 201 -0.49 25.91 -1.92
C ARG A 201 -0.92 27.19 -1.21
N HIS A 202 -1.95 27.13 -0.37
CA HIS A 202 -2.58 28.30 0.26
C HIS A 202 -1.60 29.04 1.19
N ILE A 203 -0.66 28.31 1.80
CA ILE A 203 0.42 28.88 2.61
C ILE A 203 1.49 29.59 1.76
N LEU A 204 1.86 29.06 0.59
CA LEU A 204 2.86 29.69 -0.28
C LEU A 204 2.28 30.78 -1.20
N ASP A 205 0.99 30.73 -1.53
CA ASP A 205 0.28 31.76 -2.29
C ASP A 205 0.33 33.13 -1.56
N ALA A 206 0.58 33.16 -0.24
CA ALA A 206 0.88 34.37 0.54
C ALA A 206 2.12 35.14 0.02
N PHE A 207 3.11 34.45 -0.55
CA PHE A 207 4.28 35.05 -1.21
C PHE A 207 4.05 35.33 -2.71
N GLY A 208 2.82 35.15 -3.20
CA GLY A 208 2.43 35.41 -4.59
C GLY A 208 2.41 34.17 -5.48
N PRO A 209 1.82 34.28 -6.69
CA PRO A 209 1.35 33.15 -7.49
C PRO A 209 2.46 32.28 -8.10
N LEU A 210 3.73 32.66 -7.96
CA LEU A 210 4.88 31.90 -8.46
C LEU A 210 5.56 31.04 -7.38
N ALA A 211 5.31 31.30 -6.10
CA ALA A 211 5.97 30.59 -5.00
C ALA A 211 5.54 29.12 -4.90
N TYR A 212 4.24 28.83 -5.00
CA TYR A 212 3.76 27.45 -5.03
C TYR A 212 4.22 26.67 -6.29
N PRO A 213 4.11 27.19 -7.53
CA PRO A 213 4.72 26.55 -8.70
C PRO A 213 6.22 26.28 -8.58
N ALA A 214 7.01 27.23 -8.06
CA ALA A 214 8.43 27.01 -7.80
C ALA A 214 8.65 25.86 -6.81
N TYR A 215 7.87 25.79 -5.72
CA TYR A 215 7.88 24.67 -4.79
C TYR A 215 7.40 23.35 -5.40
N GLN A 216 6.50 23.37 -6.39
CA GLN A 216 6.10 22.15 -7.11
C GLN A 216 7.25 21.59 -7.96
N SER A 217 8.06 22.45 -8.59
CA SER A 217 9.24 22.05 -9.38
C SER A 217 10.43 21.62 -8.50
N SER A 218 10.74 22.35 -7.42
CA SER A 218 11.98 22.15 -6.64
C SER A 218 11.80 21.39 -5.33
N ARG A 219 10.59 21.45 -4.72
CA ARG A 219 10.27 20.99 -3.36
C ARG A 219 11.19 21.48 -2.24
N ASP A 220 12.10 22.43 -2.50
CA ASP A 220 12.92 23.08 -1.49
C ASP A 220 12.20 24.31 -0.93
N LEU A 221 11.60 24.13 0.24
CA LEU A 221 10.91 25.19 0.97
C LEU A 221 11.86 26.31 1.44
N THR A 222 13.15 26.00 1.66
CA THR A 222 14.16 26.98 2.07
C THR A 222 14.54 27.89 0.90
N ALA A 223 14.76 27.33 -0.28
CA ALA A 223 15.00 28.12 -1.50
C ALA A 223 13.80 29.01 -1.84
N VAL A 224 12.57 28.47 -1.78
CA VAL A 224 11.35 29.22 -2.08
C VAL A 224 11.12 30.36 -1.08
N VAL A 225 11.21 30.13 0.23
CA VAL A 225 11.05 31.22 1.21
C VAL A 225 12.15 32.29 1.03
N LYS A 226 13.42 31.90 0.84
CA LYS A 226 14.50 32.87 0.57
C LYS A 226 14.28 33.68 -0.71
N GLN A 227 13.69 33.09 -1.74
CA GLN A 227 13.46 33.75 -3.03
C GLN A 227 12.24 34.69 -3.02
N PHE A 228 11.17 34.35 -2.31
CA PHE A 228 9.88 35.06 -2.40
C PHE A 228 9.46 35.83 -1.14
N ALA A 229 10.14 35.67 0.01
CA ALA A 229 9.84 36.45 1.23
C ALA A 229 10.53 37.83 1.29
N GLY A 230 11.41 38.15 0.34
CA GLY A 230 12.15 39.41 0.34
C GLY A 230 11.29 40.62 -0.02
N THR A 231 11.16 41.59 0.90
CA THR A 231 10.46 42.87 0.68
C THR A 231 11.25 43.81 -0.24
N GLY A 232 11.24 43.53 -1.54
CA GLY A 232 11.94 44.33 -2.57
C GLY A 232 11.14 44.38 -3.86
N LYS A 233 10.82 45.59 -4.33
CA LYS A 233 9.99 45.91 -5.50
C LYS A 233 10.35 45.07 -6.75
N GLN A 234 9.75 43.89 -6.93
CA GLN A 234 9.63 43.30 -8.25
C GLN A 234 8.66 44.16 -9.06
N LYS A 235 9.22 45.09 -9.85
CA LYS A 235 8.48 45.69 -10.97
C LYS A 235 7.91 44.53 -11.79
N VAL A 236 6.62 44.59 -12.11
CA VAL A 236 6.02 43.71 -13.12
C VAL A 236 6.64 44.12 -14.46
N ALA A 237 7.75 43.50 -14.82
CA ALA A 237 8.39 43.70 -16.10
C ALA A 237 7.43 43.23 -17.19
N SER A 238 7.12 44.11 -18.13
CA SER A 238 6.30 43.78 -19.29
C SER A 238 6.95 42.64 -20.08
N PRO A 239 6.16 41.69 -20.63
CA PRO A 239 6.70 40.47 -21.22
C PRO A 239 7.26 40.73 -22.63
N ILE A 240 8.44 41.35 -22.76
CA ILE A 240 9.30 41.32 -23.97
C ILE A 240 10.75 41.72 -23.63
N LYS A 241 11.69 40.83 -24.00
CA LYS A 241 13.17 40.99 -24.11
C LYS A 241 14.04 41.21 -22.85
N ALA A 242 15.24 40.61 -22.93
CA ALA A 242 16.49 40.86 -22.19
C ALA A 242 16.56 40.53 -20.67
N THR A 243 17.69 40.05 -20.10
CA THR A 243 18.58 38.95 -20.53
C THR A 243 19.32 38.41 -19.28
N LYS A 244 19.83 37.15 -19.34
CA LYS A 244 20.85 36.58 -18.43
C LYS A 244 20.76 36.96 -16.92
N ILE A 245 19.81 36.38 -16.20
CA ILE A 245 19.97 36.09 -14.76
C ILE A 245 20.16 34.57 -14.63
N THR A 246 21.23 34.15 -13.95
CA THR A 246 21.60 32.73 -13.77
C THR A 246 20.72 32.06 -12.72
N GLY A 247 19.53 31.63 -13.15
CA GLY A 247 18.55 30.94 -12.32
C GLY A 247 17.13 31.17 -12.82
N LYS A 248 16.69 30.37 -13.80
CA LYS A 248 15.28 30.40 -14.23
C LYS A 248 14.38 30.00 -13.06
N VAL A 249 13.42 30.86 -12.72
CA VAL A 249 12.41 30.58 -11.69
C VAL A 249 11.69 29.27 -12.03
N GLY A 250 11.75 28.29 -11.12
CA GLY A 250 11.11 26.98 -11.30
C GLY A 250 11.85 26.00 -12.21
N SER A 251 13.08 26.27 -12.64
CA SER A 251 13.92 25.28 -13.33
C SER A 251 14.22 24.06 -12.45
N VAL A 252 14.14 22.88 -13.05
CA VAL A 252 14.32 21.60 -12.35
C VAL A 252 15.77 21.41 -11.90
N GLN A 253 15.97 20.71 -10.77
CA GLN A 253 17.29 20.39 -10.23
C GLN A 253 17.46 18.88 -10.04
N VAL A 254 18.61 18.34 -10.47
CA VAL A 254 18.93 16.92 -10.34
C VAL A 254 19.11 16.57 -8.85
N MET A 255 18.71 15.36 -8.47
CA MET A 255 18.75 14.84 -7.09
C MET A 255 17.80 15.50 -6.07
N THR A 256 16.88 16.35 -6.52
CA THR A 256 15.82 17.00 -5.73
C THR A 256 14.45 16.74 -6.39
N PRO A 257 13.44 16.20 -5.68
CA PRO A 257 12.25 15.61 -6.31
C PRO A 257 11.23 16.63 -6.84
N ILE A 258 10.65 16.34 -8.00
CA ILE A 258 9.66 17.15 -8.70
C ILE A 258 8.25 16.61 -8.38
N SER A 259 7.28 17.48 -8.11
CA SER A 259 5.89 17.05 -7.88
C SER A 259 5.33 16.32 -9.11
N PRO A 260 4.89 15.04 -9.02
CA PRO A 260 4.57 14.27 -10.23
C PRO A 260 3.32 14.80 -10.94
N MET A 261 3.35 14.88 -12.27
CA MET A 261 2.18 15.27 -13.08
C MET A 261 1.08 14.21 -12.95
N LEU A 262 -0.17 14.64 -12.76
CA LEU A 262 -1.30 13.80 -12.38
C LEU A 262 -2.33 13.64 -13.52
N ALA A 263 -3.16 12.60 -13.40
CA ALA A 263 -4.27 12.33 -14.30
C ALA A 263 -5.63 12.60 -13.64
N ASN A 264 -6.57 13.16 -14.40
CA ASN A 264 -8.00 13.16 -14.08
C ASN A 264 -8.64 11.83 -14.48
N ALA A 265 -9.69 11.40 -13.78
CA ALA A 265 -10.58 10.36 -14.31
C ALA A 265 -11.27 10.88 -15.58
N CYS A 266 -11.37 10.02 -16.59
CA CYS A 266 -12.10 10.29 -17.83
C CYS A 266 -13.19 9.23 -17.97
N LYS A 267 -14.44 9.67 -18.20
CA LYS A 267 -15.65 8.83 -18.13
C LYS A 267 -16.11 8.29 -19.48
N SER A 268 -15.67 8.89 -20.60
CA SER A 268 -15.99 8.43 -21.95
C SER A 268 -14.92 8.84 -22.97
N VAL A 269 -14.95 8.21 -24.15
CA VAL A 269 -14.02 8.46 -25.26
C VAL A 269 -14.23 9.86 -25.86
N GLU A 270 -15.46 10.38 -25.83
CA GLU A 270 -15.82 11.74 -26.25
C GLU A 270 -15.16 12.79 -25.37
N GLU A 271 -15.09 12.56 -24.06
CA GLU A 271 -14.46 13.48 -23.11
C GLU A 271 -12.95 13.60 -23.34
N ALA A 272 -12.30 12.50 -23.76
CA ALA A 272 -10.89 12.49 -24.13
C ALA A 272 -10.63 13.32 -25.40
N PHE A 273 -11.38 13.06 -26.48
CA PHE A 273 -11.22 13.80 -27.74
C PHE A 273 -11.71 15.26 -27.66
N LYS A 274 -12.68 15.58 -26.79
CA LYS A 274 -13.04 16.98 -26.48
C LYS A 274 -11.89 17.78 -25.86
N LYS A 275 -10.94 17.11 -25.20
CA LYS A 275 -9.72 17.73 -24.62
C LYS A 275 -8.50 17.63 -25.54
N CYS A 276 -8.47 16.66 -26.45
CA CYS A 276 -7.39 16.45 -27.42
C CYS A 276 -7.98 16.19 -28.83
N PRO A 277 -8.56 17.21 -29.49
CA PRO A 277 -9.28 17.02 -30.76
C PRO A 277 -8.35 16.59 -31.92
N ASN A 278 -7.07 16.96 -31.86
CA ASN A 278 -6.08 16.67 -32.90
C ASN A 278 -5.34 15.34 -32.68
N GLY A 279 -5.95 14.42 -31.92
CA GLY A 279 -5.33 13.16 -31.49
C GLY A 279 -4.58 13.25 -30.15
N LEU A 280 -4.27 12.07 -29.59
CA LEU A 280 -3.64 11.90 -28.28
C LEU A 280 -2.69 10.71 -28.25
N TYR A 281 -1.73 10.71 -27.32
CA TYR A 281 -0.95 9.52 -27.00
C TYR A 281 -1.69 8.71 -25.94
N THR A 282 -1.86 7.43 -26.19
CA THR A 282 -2.45 6.44 -25.29
C THR A 282 -1.36 5.49 -24.82
N GLU A 283 -1.22 5.32 -23.50
CA GLU A 283 -0.30 4.37 -22.88
C GLU A 283 -1.04 3.40 -21.98
N ILE A 284 -0.51 2.18 -21.85
CA ILE A 284 -1.00 1.21 -20.86
C ILE A 284 -0.93 1.85 -19.46
N LYS A 285 -2.03 1.80 -18.71
CA LYS A 285 -2.00 2.15 -17.29
C LYS A 285 -1.50 0.97 -16.48
N TYR A 286 -0.20 0.95 -16.25
CA TYR A 286 0.46 0.02 -15.34
C TYR A 286 -0.06 0.14 -13.90
N ASP A 287 -0.24 -0.99 -13.23
CA ASP A 287 -0.72 -1.11 -11.84
C ASP A 287 0.44 -1.38 -10.87
N GLY A 288 1.41 -0.46 -10.87
CA GLY A 288 2.67 -0.59 -10.14
C GLY A 288 2.84 0.42 -9.02
N GLU A 289 4.10 0.74 -8.73
CA GLU A 289 4.48 1.89 -7.90
C GLU A 289 5.21 2.92 -8.76
N ARG A 290 4.63 4.13 -8.90
CA ARG A 290 5.31 5.24 -9.59
C ARG A 290 6.60 5.64 -8.89
N VAL A 291 7.69 5.67 -9.66
CA VAL A 291 9.03 6.05 -9.25
C VAL A 291 9.59 7.10 -10.21
N GLN A 292 9.94 8.25 -9.64
CA GLN A 292 10.73 9.29 -10.28
C GLN A 292 12.21 9.02 -10.00
N ILE A 293 12.99 8.85 -11.06
CA ILE A 293 14.39 8.40 -11.03
C ILE A 293 15.26 9.62 -11.33
N HIS A 294 16.13 10.01 -10.39
CA HIS A 294 17.15 11.03 -10.61
C HIS A 294 18.52 10.35 -10.65
N LYS A 295 19.34 10.72 -11.64
CA LYS A 295 20.71 10.25 -11.80
C LYS A 295 21.62 11.45 -12.03
N ARG A 296 22.70 11.55 -11.25
CA ARG A 296 23.77 12.55 -11.37
C ARG A 296 25.13 11.86 -11.41
N GLY A 297 25.80 11.85 -12.55
CA GLY A 297 26.98 11.00 -12.75
C GLY A 297 26.67 9.53 -12.45
N SER A 298 27.24 8.99 -11.37
CA SER A 298 26.98 7.64 -10.82
C SER A 298 26.05 7.62 -9.59
N GLU A 299 25.69 8.78 -9.02
CA GLU A 299 24.74 8.89 -7.91
C GLU A 299 23.31 8.72 -8.42
N PHE A 300 22.49 7.95 -7.71
CA PHE A 300 21.06 7.73 -8.02
C PHE A 300 20.18 8.05 -6.82
N LYS A 301 18.98 8.61 -7.07
CA LYS A 301 17.89 8.72 -6.09
C LYS A 301 16.57 8.32 -6.74
N PHE A 302 15.76 7.57 -6.01
CA PHE A 302 14.48 7.05 -6.45
C PHE A 302 13.39 7.57 -5.52
N PHE A 303 12.45 8.36 -6.04
CA PHE A 303 11.37 8.96 -5.27
C PHE A 303 10.03 8.35 -5.67
N SER A 304 9.28 7.84 -4.69
CA SER A 304 7.92 7.35 -4.89
C SER A 304 6.96 8.47 -5.32
N ARG A 305 5.75 8.11 -5.76
CA ARG A 305 4.61 9.03 -6.01
C ARG A 305 4.44 10.16 -4.97
N ASN A 306 4.70 9.87 -3.69
CA ASN A 306 4.55 10.82 -2.57
C ASN A 306 5.88 11.51 -2.19
N LEU A 307 6.88 11.42 -3.07
CA LEU A 307 8.25 11.95 -2.96
C LEU A 307 9.07 11.46 -1.76
N LYS A 308 8.63 10.38 -1.12
CA LYS A 308 9.45 9.61 -0.16
C LYS A 308 10.43 8.71 -0.92
N PRO A 309 11.65 8.47 -0.43
CA PRO A 309 12.57 7.49 -1.02
C PRO A 309 11.93 6.12 -1.22
N VAL A 310 12.27 5.45 -2.32
CA VAL A 310 11.86 4.06 -2.60
C VAL A 310 12.75 3.09 -1.83
N MET A 311 12.18 1.99 -1.34
CA MET A 311 12.91 0.99 -0.55
C MET A 311 13.95 0.23 -1.39
N ASP A 312 15.19 0.17 -0.91
CA ASP A 312 16.37 -0.39 -1.59
C ASP A 312 16.14 -1.75 -2.28
N HIS A 313 15.37 -2.65 -1.65
CA HIS A 313 15.09 -3.99 -2.18
C HIS A 313 14.34 -3.99 -3.53
N LYS A 314 13.68 -2.89 -3.89
CA LYS A 314 13.01 -2.72 -5.19
C LYS A 314 13.91 -2.11 -6.26
N ILE A 315 14.97 -1.40 -5.85
CA ILE A 315 15.73 -0.48 -6.73
C ILE A 315 17.21 -0.83 -6.89
N LYS A 316 17.80 -1.63 -6.00
CA LYS A 316 19.26 -1.91 -5.97
C LYS A 316 19.83 -2.31 -7.33
N ARG A 317 19.12 -3.16 -8.09
CA ARG A 317 19.54 -3.65 -9.41
C ARG A 317 19.64 -2.55 -10.49
N PHE A 318 18.88 -1.46 -10.34
CA PHE A 318 18.82 -0.41 -11.35
C PHE A 318 20.02 0.52 -11.39
N HIS A 319 20.83 0.57 -10.32
CA HIS A 319 22.12 1.27 -10.32
C HIS A 319 23.07 0.74 -11.41
N GLU A 320 22.96 -0.55 -11.75
CA GLU A 320 23.74 -1.19 -12.83
C GLU A 320 23.00 -1.26 -14.16
N LEU A 321 21.65 -1.33 -14.14
CA LEU A 321 20.84 -1.52 -15.34
C LEU A 321 20.50 -0.20 -16.05
N ILE A 322 20.24 0.89 -15.33
CA ILE A 322 19.93 2.20 -15.96
C ILE A 322 21.12 2.72 -16.79
N PRO A 323 22.40 2.64 -16.35
CA PRO A 323 23.53 3.03 -17.19
C PRO A 323 23.69 2.20 -18.47
N LYS A 324 23.24 0.94 -18.46
CA LYS A 324 23.22 0.04 -19.64
C LYS A 324 22.05 0.36 -20.57
N ALA A 325 20.90 0.74 -20.00
CA ALA A 325 19.69 1.11 -20.73
C ALA A 325 19.72 2.54 -21.30
N PHE A 326 20.51 3.45 -20.73
CA PHE A 326 20.69 4.83 -21.22
C PHE A 326 22.18 5.19 -21.35
N PRO A 327 22.92 4.55 -22.28
CA PRO A 327 24.35 4.78 -22.46
C PRO A 327 24.62 6.24 -22.85
N GLY A 328 25.55 6.89 -22.15
CA GLY A 328 25.88 8.30 -22.39
C GLY A 328 24.77 9.31 -22.03
N GLY A 329 23.69 8.90 -21.36
CA GLY A 329 22.57 9.78 -21.02
C GLY A 329 22.85 10.87 -19.97
N GLY A 330 24.09 10.96 -19.46
CA GLY A 330 24.55 12.02 -18.56
C GLY A 330 23.73 12.10 -17.26
N ASP A 331 23.43 13.32 -16.84
CA ASP A 331 22.49 13.62 -15.77
C ASP A 331 21.05 13.63 -16.31
N MET A 332 20.14 12.96 -15.60
CA MET A 332 18.77 12.73 -16.08
C MET A 332 17.75 12.64 -14.94
N ILE A 333 16.49 12.91 -15.28
CA ILE A 333 15.32 12.70 -14.42
C ILE A 333 14.22 12.04 -15.25
N LEU A 334 13.89 10.80 -14.91
CA LEU A 334 12.89 9.96 -15.59
C LEU A 334 11.64 9.81 -14.71
N ASP A 335 10.47 9.71 -15.32
CA ASP A 335 9.20 9.38 -14.67
C ASP A 335 8.78 7.98 -15.14
N SER A 336 8.52 7.07 -14.20
CA SER A 336 8.40 5.63 -14.49
C SER A 336 7.46 4.94 -13.50
N GLU A 337 6.95 3.76 -13.87
CA GLU A 337 6.28 2.84 -12.94
C GLU A 337 7.19 1.62 -12.72
N ILE A 338 7.31 1.13 -11.48
CA ILE A 338 7.91 -0.19 -11.22
C ILE A 338 6.82 -1.24 -11.00
N ILE A 339 7.03 -2.44 -11.53
CA ILE A 339 6.09 -3.58 -11.47
C ILE A 339 6.91 -4.86 -11.24
N LEU A 340 6.33 -5.86 -10.58
CA LEU A 340 6.92 -7.20 -10.57
C LEU A 340 6.47 -7.94 -11.85
N VAL A 341 7.42 -8.49 -12.62
CA VAL A 341 7.18 -9.11 -13.93
C VAL A 341 7.76 -10.52 -13.91
N ASP A 342 6.96 -11.51 -14.31
CA ASP A 342 7.44 -12.88 -14.52
C ASP A 342 8.38 -12.93 -15.74
N THR A 343 9.62 -13.37 -15.52
CA THR A 343 10.67 -13.41 -16.56
C THR A 343 10.52 -14.58 -17.55
N ILE A 344 9.71 -15.59 -17.23
CA ILE A 344 9.40 -16.71 -18.14
C ILE A 344 8.20 -16.34 -19.02
N THR A 345 7.08 -15.93 -18.42
CA THR A 345 5.85 -15.65 -19.19
C THR A 345 5.79 -14.23 -19.75
N GLY A 346 6.58 -13.29 -19.21
CA GLY A 346 6.48 -11.86 -19.51
C GLY A 346 5.29 -11.16 -18.83
N SER A 347 4.50 -11.87 -18.02
CA SER A 347 3.27 -11.34 -17.43
C SER A 347 3.57 -10.31 -16.34
N LEU A 348 2.81 -9.21 -16.37
CA LEU A 348 2.80 -8.21 -15.29
C LEU A 348 2.03 -8.76 -14.08
N LEU A 349 2.65 -8.80 -12.91
CA LEU A 349 2.02 -9.32 -11.69
C LEU A 349 1.24 -8.22 -10.94
N PRO A 350 0.13 -8.54 -10.26
CA PRO A 350 -0.75 -7.54 -9.65
C PRO A 350 -0.10 -6.65 -8.60
N PHE A 351 -0.71 -5.49 -8.33
CA PHE A 351 -0.27 -4.55 -7.31
C PHE A 351 -0.09 -5.21 -5.92
N GLY A 352 0.94 -4.76 -5.19
CA GLY A 352 1.30 -5.29 -3.87
C GLY A 352 2.22 -6.52 -3.89
N THR A 353 2.40 -7.20 -5.03
CA THR A 353 3.42 -8.25 -5.20
C THR A 353 4.86 -7.74 -4.99
N LEU A 354 5.09 -6.44 -5.21
CA LEU A 354 6.33 -5.70 -4.93
C LEU A 354 6.75 -5.69 -3.44
N GLY A 355 5.94 -6.22 -2.51
CA GLY A 355 6.34 -6.37 -1.11
C GLY A 355 7.49 -7.38 -0.93
N ALA A 356 8.47 -7.07 -0.08
CA ALA A 356 9.68 -7.90 0.13
C ALA A 356 9.43 -9.34 0.63
N HIS A 357 8.22 -9.63 1.13
CA HIS A 357 7.74 -10.99 1.40
C HIS A 357 7.15 -11.59 0.13
N LYS A 358 6.16 -10.93 -0.48
CA LYS A 358 5.48 -11.38 -1.70
C LYS A 358 6.40 -11.66 -2.88
N LYS A 359 7.47 -10.87 -3.11
CA LYS A 359 8.44 -11.19 -4.17
C LYS A 359 9.04 -12.61 -4.01
N LYS A 360 9.16 -13.15 -2.79
CA LYS A 360 9.71 -14.49 -2.55
C LYS A 360 8.75 -15.63 -2.89
N GLU A 361 7.46 -15.33 -3.06
CA GLU A 361 6.44 -16.29 -3.51
C GLU A 361 6.58 -16.57 -5.02
N PHE A 362 7.28 -15.70 -5.77
CA PHE A 362 7.45 -15.78 -7.23
C PHE A 362 8.92 -16.04 -7.61
N SER A 363 9.30 -17.31 -7.77
CA SER A 363 10.68 -17.74 -8.06
C SER A 363 11.31 -17.10 -9.31
N HIS A 364 10.50 -16.76 -10.31
CA HIS A 364 10.94 -16.24 -11.61
C HIS A 364 10.55 -14.78 -11.86
N ALA A 365 10.09 -14.04 -10.84
CA ALA A 365 9.61 -12.68 -11.04
C ALA A 365 10.58 -11.60 -10.56
N GLU A 366 10.73 -10.54 -11.37
CA GLU A 366 11.69 -9.48 -11.18
C GLU A 366 11.09 -8.08 -11.31
N VAL A 367 11.71 -7.10 -10.66
CA VAL A 367 11.16 -5.72 -10.62
C VAL A 367 11.55 -5.00 -11.90
N CYS A 368 10.63 -4.81 -12.84
CA CYS A 368 10.85 -4.07 -14.07
C CYS A 368 10.53 -2.57 -13.88
N ILE A 369 11.28 -1.69 -14.56
CA ILE A 369 10.94 -0.28 -14.80
C ILE A 369 10.22 -0.18 -16.14
N PHE A 370 9.09 0.54 -16.17
CA PHE A 370 8.46 1.04 -17.40
C PHE A 370 8.54 2.58 -17.40
N THR A 371 9.45 3.13 -18.19
CA THR A 371 9.68 4.59 -18.27
C THR A 371 8.70 5.26 -19.24
N PHE A 372 8.03 6.32 -18.79
CA PHE A 372 6.91 6.93 -19.53
C PHE A 372 7.02 8.45 -19.72
N ASP A 373 7.97 9.13 -19.07
CA ASP A 373 8.30 10.53 -19.36
C ASP A 373 9.75 10.85 -18.99
N CYS A 374 10.30 11.91 -19.58
CA CYS A 374 11.67 12.38 -19.33
C CYS A 374 11.63 13.88 -19.04
N LEU A 375 12.05 14.25 -17.82
CA LEU A 375 11.87 15.59 -17.25
C LEU A 375 13.15 16.42 -17.34
N LEU A 376 14.30 15.75 -17.35
CA LEU A 376 15.62 16.33 -17.58
C LEU A 376 16.50 15.26 -18.25
N TYR A 377 17.33 15.64 -19.23
CA TYR A 377 18.22 14.69 -19.93
C TYR A 377 19.52 15.36 -20.38
N LYS A 378 20.66 14.70 -20.16
CA LYS A 378 22.01 15.27 -20.37
C LYS A 378 22.20 16.67 -19.74
N GLY A 379 21.50 16.94 -18.63
CA GLY A 379 21.48 18.23 -17.93
C GLY A 379 20.38 19.22 -18.36
N GLU A 380 19.74 19.04 -19.51
CA GLU A 380 18.73 19.98 -20.04
C GLU A 380 17.33 19.75 -19.45
N ASP A 381 16.67 20.82 -19.00
CA ASP A 381 15.31 20.81 -18.43
C ASP A 381 14.25 20.66 -19.54
N LEU A 382 13.61 19.49 -19.59
CA LEU A 382 12.62 19.13 -20.59
C LEU A 382 11.18 19.46 -20.16
N THR A 383 10.93 19.97 -18.96
CA THR A 383 9.54 20.13 -18.46
C THR A 383 8.68 21.01 -19.35
N ASN A 384 9.27 22.07 -19.92
CA ASN A 384 8.60 23.00 -20.83
C ASN A 384 8.57 22.53 -22.30
N VAL A 385 9.11 21.34 -22.60
CA VAL A 385 9.13 20.74 -23.93
C VAL A 385 7.83 19.93 -24.16
N PRO A 386 7.18 19.99 -25.35
CA PRO A 386 6.01 19.18 -25.68
C PRO A 386 6.20 17.66 -25.50
N PHE A 387 5.17 16.96 -25.03
CA PHE A 387 5.26 15.51 -24.72
C PHE A 387 5.80 14.68 -25.88
N HIS A 388 5.35 14.91 -27.12
CA HIS A 388 5.85 14.14 -28.27
C HIS A 388 7.37 14.23 -28.45
N LYS A 389 8.00 15.37 -28.09
CA LYS A 389 9.46 15.51 -28.13
C LYS A 389 10.14 14.86 -26.93
N ARG A 390 9.56 14.93 -25.73
CA ARG A 390 10.10 14.23 -24.54
C ARG A 390 10.04 12.71 -24.70
N ARG A 391 8.95 12.21 -25.31
CA ARG A 391 8.75 10.82 -25.68
C ARG A 391 9.75 10.37 -26.74
N LYS A 392 9.92 11.15 -27.81
CA LYS A 392 10.92 10.89 -28.84
C LYS A 392 12.36 10.86 -28.28
N ILE A 393 12.70 11.75 -27.34
CA ILE A 393 14.01 11.73 -26.65
C ILE A 393 14.23 10.40 -25.91
N LEU A 394 13.21 9.84 -25.24
CA LEU A 394 13.31 8.50 -24.64
C LEU A 394 13.54 7.43 -25.72
N GLU A 395 12.73 7.43 -26.78
CA GLU A 395 12.77 6.44 -27.86
C GLU A 395 14.11 6.42 -28.60
N GLU A 396 14.75 7.57 -28.81
CA GLU A 396 16.07 7.69 -29.45
C GLU A 396 17.26 7.41 -28.52
N ASN A 397 17.06 7.23 -27.21
CA ASN A 397 18.15 7.11 -26.23
C ASN A 397 18.05 5.90 -25.29
N ILE A 398 16.95 5.15 -25.30
CA ILE A 398 16.82 3.91 -24.53
C ILE A 398 17.30 2.70 -25.35
N ASN A 399 18.10 1.86 -24.72
CA ASN A 399 18.37 0.48 -25.12
C ASN A 399 17.55 -0.43 -24.18
N PRO A 400 16.34 -0.88 -24.58
CA PRO A 400 15.45 -1.61 -23.66
C PRO A 400 16.06 -2.93 -23.18
N ILE A 401 16.06 -3.15 -21.87
CA ILE A 401 16.48 -4.41 -21.25
C ILE A 401 15.22 -5.14 -20.82
N LYS A 402 14.83 -6.17 -21.59
CA LYS A 402 13.58 -6.93 -21.39
C LYS A 402 13.43 -7.43 -19.95
N SER A 403 12.22 -7.27 -19.40
CA SER A 403 11.84 -7.59 -18.01
C SER A 403 12.70 -6.89 -16.94
N CYS A 404 13.36 -5.78 -17.31
CA CYS A 404 14.28 -5.04 -16.45
C CYS A 404 14.12 -3.52 -16.50
N VAL A 405 14.39 -2.91 -17.66
CA VAL A 405 14.28 -1.46 -17.88
C VAL A 405 13.75 -1.26 -19.30
N GLU A 406 12.46 -1.00 -19.39
CA GLU A 406 11.70 -0.92 -20.63
C GLU A 406 11.01 0.43 -20.76
N LEU A 407 10.60 0.75 -21.98
CA LEU A 407 9.82 1.95 -22.29
C LEU A 407 8.33 1.61 -22.14
N SER A 408 7.48 2.56 -21.71
CA SER A 408 6.03 2.34 -21.73
C SER A 408 5.52 2.11 -23.16
N GLU A 409 4.63 1.15 -23.34
CA GLU A 409 3.90 0.97 -24.59
C GLU A 409 3.00 2.18 -24.81
N SER A 410 3.20 2.88 -25.94
CA SER A 410 2.57 4.16 -26.27
C SER A 410 2.18 4.17 -27.74
N GLN A 411 0.97 4.64 -28.05
CA GLN A 411 0.44 4.74 -29.42
C GLN A 411 -0.22 6.10 -29.61
N PHE A 412 0.00 6.74 -30.77
CA PHE A 412 -0.66 8.00 -31.11
C PHE A 412 -1.96 7.73 -31.89
N LEU A 413 -3.10 8.02 -31.27
CA LEU A 413 -4.43 7.75 -31.82
C LEU A 413 -5.08 9.06 -32.29
N LYS A 414 -5.83 9.01 -33.39
CA LYS A 414 -6.46 10.18 -34.03
C LYS A 414 -7.99 10.16 -33.93
N THR A 415 -8.60 9.02 -33.63
CA THR A 415 -10.05 8.81 -33.67
C THR A 415 -10.58 8.16 -32.39
N LYS A 416 -11.89 8.33 -32.14
CA LYS A 416 -12.60 7.68 -31.04
C LYS A 416 -12.51 6.15 -31.13
N ASN A 417 -12.75 5.59 -32.32
CA ASN A 417 -12.83 4.14 -32.53
C ASN A 417 -11.47 3.48 -32.22
N GLU A 418 -10.35 4.07 -32.63
CA GLU A 418 -9.01 3.61 -32.23
C GLU A 418 -8.84 3.56 -30.70
N LEU A 419 -9.32 4.57 -29.97
CA LEU A 419 -9.24 4.61 -28.51
C LEU A 419 -10.19 3.62 -27.82
N SER A 420 -11.40 3.42 -28.35
CA SER A 420 -12.30 2.35 -27.90
C SER A 420 -11.66 0.97 -28.06
N LEU A 421 -11.11 0.68 -29.24
CA LEU A 421 -10.45 -0.60 -29.57
C LEU A 421 -9.21 -0.84 -28.70
N MET A 422 -8.34 0.18 -28.53
CA MET A 422 -7.17 0.05 -27.66
C MET A 422 -7.57 -0.13 -26.19
N THR A 423 -8.58 0.60 -25.70
CA THR A 423 -9.10 0.43 -24.33
C THR A 423 -9.69 -0.96 -24.13
N ALA A 424 -10.49 -1.45 -25.09
CA ALA A 424 -11.08 -2.79 -25.04
C ALA A 424 -10.02 -3.90 -25.04
N LYS A 425 -8.98 -3.82 -25.89
CA LYS A 425 -7.83 -4.74 -25.88
C LYS A 425 -7.10 -4.75 -24.52
N VAL A 426 -6.80 -3.58 -23.98
CA VAL A 426 -6.10 -3.44 -22.69
C VAL A 426 -6.94 -3.99 -21.53
N LEU A 427 -8.26 -3.78 -21.54
CA LEU A 427 -9.17 -4.36 -20.54
C LEU A 427 -9.30 -5.89 -20.69
N LYS A 428 -9.42 -6.44 -21.91
CA LYS A 428 -9.40 -7.90 -22.14
C LYS A 428 -8.07 -8.58 -21.83
N ALA A 429 -6.97 -7.80 -21.74
CA ALA A 429 -5.68 -8.27 -21.24
C ALA A 429 -5.57 -8.23 -19.70
N ASN A 430 -6.68 -7.95 -18.98
CA ASN A 430 -6.74 -7.77 -17.52
C ASN A 430 -5.78 -6.69 -16.99
N LEU A 431 -5.56 -5.64 -17.78
CA LEU A 431 -4.77 -4.47 -17.39
C LEU A 431 -5.70 -3.34 -16.89
N GLU A 432 -5.19 -2.47 -16.01
CA GLU A 432 -6.00 -1.51 -15.23
C GLU A 432 -6.73 -0.43 -16.06
N GLY A 433 -6.38 -0.28 -17.34
CA GLY A 433 -6.91 0.73 -18.26
C GLY A 433 -5.79 1.48 -18.99
N VAL A 434 -6.04 2.73 -19.42
CA VAL A 434 -5.08 3.54 -20.20
C VAL A 434 -4.89 4.96 -19.66
N VAL A 435 -3.71 5.53 -19.90
CA VAL A 435 -3.36 6.93 -19.62
C VAL A 435 -3.29 7.71 -20.94
N LEU A 436 -3.97 8.84 -21.02
CA LEU A 436 -4.02 9.67 -22.22
C LEU A 436 -3.25 10.97 -22.00
N LYS A 437 -2.35 11.29 -22.94
CA LYS A 437 -1.44 12.44 -22.90
C LYS A 437 -1.63 13.31 -24.16
N ASN A 438 -1.78 14.62 -23.97
CA ASN A 438 -1.82 15.58 -25.09
C ASN A 438 -0.43 15.66 -25.76
N PRO A 439 -0.29 15.49 -27.09
CA PRO A 439 1.01 15.53 -27.79
C PRO A 439 1.79 16.82 -27.55
N ASN A 440 1.07 17.94 -27.42
CA ASN A 440 1.61 19.28 -27.23
C ASN A 440 1.67 19.69 -25.75
N GLY A 441 1.28 18.80 -24.83
CA GLY A 441 1.31 19.06 -23.40
C GLY A 441 2.73 19.13 -22.84
N THR A 442 3.07 20.26 -22.22
CA THR A 442 4.24 20.37 -21.33
C THR A 442 4.06 19.52 -20.07
N TYR A 443 5.15 19.18 -19.39
CA TYR A 443 5.06 18.55 -18.08
C TYR A 443 4.69 19.61 -17.04
N GLN A 444 3.69 19.33 -16.22
CA GLN A 444 3.14 20.30 -15.27
C GLN A 444 3.20 19.73 -13.85
N PRO A 445 4.26 20.04 -13.08
CA PRO A 445 4.47 19.46 -11.75
C PRO A 445 3.25 19.57 -10.83
N GLY A 446 2.78 18.43 -10.32
CA GLY A 446 1.62 18.31 -9.44
C GLY A 446 0.25 18.74 -10.02
N LYS A 447 0.16 19.21 -11.27
CA LYS A 447 -1.13 19.52 -11.92
C LYS A 447 -1.77 18.25 -12.51
N ARG A 448 -3.10 18.23 -12.56
CA ARG A 448 -3.88 17.15 -13.20
C ARG A 448 -4.09 17.43 -14.69
N GLY A 449 -3.03 17.27 -15.48
CA GLY A 449 -3.03 17.57 -16.93
C GLY A 449 -3.18 16.36 -17.86
N TRP A 450 -3.04 15.14 -17.35
CA TRP A 450 -3.32 13.91 -18.11
C TRP A 450 -4.74 13.41 -17.85
N LEU A 451 -5.16 12.40 -18.61
CA LEU A 451 -6.40 11.64 -18.37
C LEU A 451 -6.07 10.17 -18.07
N LYS A 452 -6.95 9.49 -17.33
CA LYS A 452 -6.94 8.04 -17.16
C LYS A 452 -8.33 7.46 -17.42
N VAL A 453 -8.41 6.43 -18.24
CA VAL A 453 -9.62 5.65 -18.51
C VAL A 453 -9.49 4.31 -17.78
N LYS A 454 -10.59 3.81 -17.22
CA LYS A 454 -10.67 2.58 -16.42
C LYS A 454 -12.04 1.92 -16.55
N LYS A 455 -12.08 0.61 -16.27
CA LYS A 455 -13.32 -0.15 -16.00
C LYS A 455 -14.25 0.59 -15.03
N ASP A 456 -13.75 1.09 -13.89
CA ASP A 456 -14.56 1.77 -12.85
C ASP A 456 -15.06 3.20 -13.18
N TYR A 457 -14.73 3.78 -14.35
CA TYR A 457 -15.19 5.13 -14.74
C TYR A 457 -16.11 5.16 -15.97
N LEU A 458 -16.07 4.11 -16.78
CA LEU A 458 -16.78 4.06 -18.07
C LEU A 458 -18.30 3.93 -17.89
N PHE A 459 -19.04 4.61 -18.76
CA PHE A 459 -20.52 4.57 -18.82
C PHE A 459 -21.22 4.84 -17.48
N GLY A 460 -20.62 5.68 -16.63
CA GLY A 460 -21.15 6.03 -15.31
C GLY A 460 -20.90 4.97 -14.22
N GLY A 461 -20.02 4.00 -14.46
CA GLY A 461 -19.74 2.89 -13.55
C GLY A 461 -20.43 1.57 -13.95
N LYS A 462 -21.22 1.55 -15.04
CA LYS A 462 -21.90 0.33 -15.52
C LYS A 462 -20.99 -0.84 -15.88
N MET A 463 -19.70 -0.59 -16.12
CA MET A 463 -18.69 -1.64 -16.36
C MET A 463 -17.95 -2.07 -15.09
N ALA A 464 -18.20 -1.45 -13.93
CA ALA A 464 -17.46 -1.70 -12.71
C ALA A 464 -17.90 -2.99 -11.99
N ASP A 465 -17.00 -3.56 -11.19
CA ASP A 465 -17.32 -4.71 -10.35
C ASP A 465 -18.13 -4.25 -9.13
N THR A 466 -19.35 -4.78 -8.95
CA THR A 466 -20.27 -4.41 -7.88
C THR A 466 -20.75 -5.63 -7.08
N ALA A 467 -21.12 -5.40 -5.81
CA ALA A 467 -21.83 -6.36 -4.99
C ALA A 467 -22.82 -5.66 -4.05
N ASP A 468 -24.02 -6.21 -3.89
CA ASP A 468 -24.98 -5.84 -2.86
C ASP A 468 -24.60 -6.50 -1.54
N LEU A 469 -24.14 -5.71 -0.55
CA LEU A 469 -23.61 -6.22 0.72
C LEU A 469 -24.37 -5.63 1.92
N VAL A 470 -24.44 -6.40 3.01
CA VAL A 470 -25.09 -5.99 4.26
C VAL A 470 -24.11 -5.21 5.14
N VAL A 471 -24.61 -4.16 5.81
CA VAL A 471 -23.86 -3.43 6.84
C VAL A 471 -23.83 -4.24 8.14
N LEU A 472 -22.69 -4.86 8.47
CA LEU A 472 -22.55 -5.69 9.69
C LEU A 472 -22.10 -4.89 10.92
N GLY A 473 -21.55 -3.69 10.72
CA GLY A 473 -21.07 -2.80 11.78
C GLY A 473 -20.40 -1.54 11.24
N ALA A 474 -20.01 -0.63 12.12
CA ALA A 474 -19.44 0.67 11.77
C ALA A 474 -18.38 1.17 12.78
N TRP A 475 -17.47 2.01 12.28
CA TRP A 475 -16.55 2.82 13.08
C TRP A 475 -16.93 4.30 12.99
N PHE A 476 -16.56 5.05 14.01
CA PHE A 476 -16.54 6.52 13.92
C PHE A 476 -15.50 7.01 12.90
N GLY A 477 -15.75 8.20 12.35
CA GLY A 477 -14.79 8.87 11.49
C GLY A 477 -13.67 9.57 12.26
N SER A 478 -13.02 10.53 11.63
CA SER A 478 -12.01 11.37 12.30
C SER A 478 -11.93 12.77 11.68
N GLY A 479 -11.38 13.72 12.41
CA GLY A 479 -11.53 15.15 12.10
C GLY A 479 -13.01 15.52 12.07
N LYS A 480 -13.48 16.12 10.98
CA LYS A 480 -14.88 16.55 10.80
C LYS A 480 -15.93 15.44 10.89
N LYS A 481 -15.53 14.15 10.88
CA LYS A 481 -16.45 13.01 11.05
C LYS A 481 -16.24 12.25 12.37
N GLY A 482 -15.60 12.87 13.38
CA GLY A 482 -15.70 12.36 14.76
C GLY A 482 -17.16 12.28 15.21
N GLY A 483 -17.51 11.31 16.05
CA GLY A 483 -18.88 11.11 16.53
C GLY A 483 -19.87 10.56 15.49
N ILE A 484 -19.58 10.71 14.19
CA ILE A 484 -20.40 10.19 13.09
C ILE A 484 -19.88 8.82 12.63
N LEU A 485 -20.75 7.81 12.66
CA LEU A 485 -20.51 6.51 12.03
C LEU A 485 -20.40 6.70 10.51
N SER A 486 -19.17 6.65 9.98
CA SER A 486 -18.84 7.04 8.60
C SER A 486 -17.87 6.09 7.91
N ILE A 487 -17.57 4.96 8.55
CA ILE A 487 -16.79 3.86 7.98
C ILE A 487 -17.48 2.55 8.34
N PHE A 488 -17.77 1.72 7.34
CA PHE A 488 -18.71 0.60 7.48
C PHE A 488 -18.05 -0.74 7.14
N LEU A 489 -18.39 -1.77 7.92
CA LEU A 489 -17.98 -3.16 7.71
C LEU A 489 -19.05 -3.86 6.86
N MET A 490 -18.73 -4.13 5.61
CA MET A 490 -19.65 -4.76 4.66
C MET A 490 -19.39 -6.27 4.60
N GLY A 491 -20.47 -7.05 4.51
CA GLY A 491 -20.39 -8.51 4.45
C GLY A 491 -21.55 -9.18 3.72
N CYS A 492 -21.45 -10.50 3.66
CA CYS A 492 -22.39 -11.41 3.01
C CYS A 492 -22.82 -12.49 4.00
N TYR A 493 -23.95 -13.16 3.72
CA TYR A 493 -24.28 -14.41 4.38
C TYR A 493 -23.53 -15.58 3.73
N ASP A 494 -23.26 -16.64 4.48
CA ASP A 494 -22.90 -17.94 3.92
C ASP A 494 -23.85 -18.99 4.49
N SER A 495 -24.72 -19.50 3.62
CA SER A 495 -25.74 -20.50 3.91
C SER A 495 -25.16 -21.83 4.41
N ARG A 496 -23.91 -22.15 4.08
CA ARG A 496 -23.23 -23.38 4.51
C ARG A 496 -22.78 -23.33 5.96
N ASP A 497 -22.12 -22.25 6.37
CA ASP A 497 -21.72 -22.04 7.76
C ASP A 497 -22.91 -21.53 8.61
N MET A 498 -23.98 -21.02 7.98
CA MET A 498 -25.06 -20.24 8.60
C MET A 498 -24.51 -19.06 9.42
N LEU A 499 -23.56 -18.31 8.82
CA LEU A 499 -22.83 -17.21 9.45
C LEU A 499 -22.67 -16.02 8.51
N TRP A 500 -22.67 -14.82 9.08
CA TRP A 500 -22.27 -13.60 8.37
C TRP A 500 -20.75 -13.49 8.29
N LYS A 501 -20.26 -13.17 7.08
CA LYS A 501 -18.83 -13.11 6.75
C LYS A 501 -18.45 -11.74 6.21
N THR A 502 -17.30 -11.24 6.63
CA THR A 502 -16.79 -9.91 6.24
C THR A 502 -16.18 -9.96 4.85
N VAL A 503 -16.46 -8.92 4.05
CA VAL A 503 -15.99 -8.78 2.65
C VAL A 503 -15.10 -7.55 2.50
N THR A 504 -15.51 -6.38 2.99
CA THR A 504 -14.71 -5.15 2.83
C THR A 504 -15.03 -4.08 3.89
N LYS A 505 -14.18 -3.04 3.95
CA LYS A 505 -14.35 -1.85 4.80
C LYS A 505 -14.45 -0.61 3.90
N VAL A 506 -15.60 0.06 3.92
CA VAL A 506 -15.92 1.18 3.02
C VAL A 506 -16.07 2.50 3.79
N HIS A 507 -15.58 3.61 3.22
CA HIS A 507 -15.53 4.94 3.86
C HIS A 507 -15.83 6.09 2.88
N SER A 508 -16.38 5.78 1.71
CA SER A 508 -16.64 6.76 0.65
C SER A 508 -17.82 6.33 -0.23
N GLY A 509 -18.53 7.31 -0.80
CA GLY A 509 -19.74 7.11 -1.58
C GLY A 509 -20.80 8.13 -1.20
N LEU A 510 -21.10 8.19 0.10
CA LEU A 510 -22.07 9.10 0.71
C LEU A 510 -21.53 10.51 0.92
N ASP A 511 -22.37 11.52 0.70
CA ASP A 511 -22.12 12.91 1.09
C ASP A 511 -22.29 13.15 2.60
N ASP A 512 -21.95 14.35 3.09
CA ASP A 512 -21.92 14.62 4.54
C ASP A 512 -23.31 14.54 5.18
N ALA A 513 -24.39 14.95 4.50
CA ALA A 513 -25.77 14.85 5.00
C ALA A 513 -26.30 13.41 4.94
N GLU A 514 -25.94 12.65 3.90
CA GLU A 514 -26.24 11.21 3.86
C GLU A 514 -25.55 10.44 4.99
N ASN A 515 -24.30 10.81 5.36
CA ASN A 515 -23.61 10.18 6.50
C ASN A 515 -24.29 10.49 7.84
N GLU A 516 -24.79 11.72 8.05
CA GLU A 516 -25.54 12.09 9.25
C GLU A 516 -26.85 11.28 9.36
N ARG A 517 -27.65 11.24 8.29
CA ARG A 517 -28.89 10.45 8.22
C ARG A 517 -28.65 8.95 8.46
N VAL A 518 -27.59 8.40 7.87
CA VAL A 518 -27.20 6.98 8.06
C VAL A 518 -26.67 6.71 9.47
N HIS A 519 -26.00 7.66 10.10
CA HIS A 519 -25.57 7.52 11.49
C HIS A 519 -26.76 7.40 12.45
N GLU A 520 -27.78 8.26 12.32
CA GLU A 520 -29.02 8.18 13.14
C GLU A 520 -29.76 6.84 12.94
N GLU A 521 -29.89 6.40 11.68
CA GLU A 521 -30.51 5.12 11.31
C GLU A 521 -29.76 3.93 11.97
N LEU A 522 -28.44 3.88 11.82
CA LEU A 522 -27.63 2.75 12.30
C LEU A 522 -27.41 2.74 13.81
N MET A 523 -27.37 3.90 14.51
CA MET A 523 -27.24 3.94 15.97
C MET A 523 -28.40 3.24 16.70
N ASN A 524 -29.58 3.20 16.09
CA ASN A 524 -30.72 2.45 16.61
C ASN A 524 -30.58 0.94 16.36
N LEU A 525 -30.07 0.55 15.18
CA LEU A 525 -29.91 -0.86 14.76
C LEU A 525 -28.65 -1.55 15.31
N MET A 526 -27.65 -0.78 15.75
CA MET A 526 -26.37 -1.27 16.25
C MET A 526 -26.19 -1.14 17.78
N GLU A 527 -25.24 -1.89 18.32
CA GLU A 527 -24.74 -1.82 19.69
C GLU A 527 -23.20 -1.77 19.73
N ARG A 528 -22.63 -1.26 20.82
CA ARG A 528 -21.17 -1.05 20.92
C ARG A 528 -20.45 -2.38 21.14
N ALA A 529 -19.49 -2.71 20.28
CA ALA A 529 -18.86 -4.02 20.26
C ALA A 529 -17.70 -4.16 21.26
N ASP A 530 -17.45 -5.39 21.72
CA ASP A 530 -16.21 -5.78 22.40
C ASP A 530 -15.32 -6.64 21.46
N PRO A 531 -14.10 -6.20 21.11
CA PRO A 531 -13.11 -7.02 20.40
C PRO A 531 -12.69 -8.33 21.09
N ASN A 532 -13.14 -8.60 22.32
CA ASN A 532 -13.00 -9.90 23.00
C ASN A 532 -14.25 -10.79 22.88
N HIS A 533 -15.41 -10.23 22.57
CA HIS A 533 -16.69 -10.93 22.50
C HIS A 533 -17.40 -10.61 21.16
N VAL A 534 -16.95 -11.28 20.10
CA VAL A 534 -17.60 -11.19 18.78
C VAL A 534 -18.87 -12.05 18.80
N PRO A 535 -20.05 -11.53 18.38
CA PRO A 535 -21.30 -12.28 18.42
C PRO A 535 -21.26 -13.57 17.59
N ASN A 536 -21.94 -14.61 18.06
CA ASN A 536 -21.96 -15.95 17.44
C ASN A 536 -22.49 -15.97 15.99
N TRP A 537 -23.20 -14.94 15.52
CA TRP A 537 -23.67 -14.82 14.14
C TRP A 537 -22.59 -14.31 13.16
N LEU A 538 -21.43 -13.86 13.65
CA LEU A 538 -20.41 -13.14 12.87
C LEU A 538 -19.02 -13.83 12.89
N LEU A 539 -18.57 -14.30 11.73
CA LEU A 539 -17.18 -14.70 11.55
C LEU A 539 -16.32 -13.47 11.19
N CYS A 540 -15.74 -12.80 12.18
CA CYS A 540 -14.84 -11.64 12.00
C CYS A 540 -13.48 -11.83 12.70
N LYS A 541 -12.40 -11.33 12.08
CA LYS A 541 -11.07 -11.29 12.71
C LYS A 541 -10.99 -10.11 13.68
N LYS A 542 -10.39 -10.30 14.87
CA LYS A 542 -10.27 -9.30 15.94
C LYS A 542 -9.74 -7.91 15.50
N ALA A 543 -8.90 -7.85 14.47
CA ALA A 543 -8.38 -6.59 13.91
C ALA A 543 -9.37 -5.82 13.00
N LEU A 544 -10.51 -6.43 12.64
CA LEU A 544 -11.61 -5.86 11.87
C LEU A 544 -12.91 -5.71 12.68
N VAL A 545 -12.90 -5.97 13.99
CA VAL A 545 -14.06 -5.70 14.84
C VAL A 545 -14.32 -4.18 14.84
N PRO A 546 -15.55 -3.75 14.51
CA PRO A 546 -15.93 -2.34 14.48
C PRO A 546 -16.18 -1.76 15.87
N ASP A 547 -16.38 -0.45 15.95
CA ASP A 547 -16.75 0.20 17.22
C ASP A 547 -18.19 -0.18 17.61
N TYR A 548 -19.05 -0.36 16.60
CA TYR A 548 -20.45 -0.78 16.70
C TYR A 548 -20.75 -1.96 15.76
N LEU A 549 -21.52 -2.95 16.22
CA LEU A 549 -22.00 -4.10 15.46
C LEU A 549 -23.54 -4.12 15.38
N ALA A 550 -24.09 -4.77 14.36
CA ALA A 550 -25.53 -4.98 14.22
C ALA A 550 -26.12 -5.77 15.41
N LYS A 551 -27.27 -5.33 15.96
CA LYS A 551 -28.03 -6.11 16.97
C LYS A 551 -28.66 -7.36 16.34
N VAL A 552 -29.24 -7.19 15.14
CA VAL A 552 -29.85 -8.26 14.34
C VAL A 552 -29.44 -8.05 12.88
N PRO A 553 -28.53 -8.88 12.32
CA PRO A 553 -27.96 -8.63 11.00
C PRO A 553 -29.01 -8.64 9.86
N ASN A 554 -30.06 -9.46 9.95
CA ASN A 554 -31.12 -9.51 8.94
C ASN A 554 -32.00 -8.22 8.89
N LYS A 555 -31.90 -7.34 9.91
CA LYS A 555 -32.56 -6.02 9.92
C LYS A 555 -31.67 -4.88 9.42
N MET A 556 -30.43 -5.17 9.01
CA MET A 556 -29.48 -4.16 8.55
C MET A 556 -29.68 -3.84 7.06
N PRO A 557 -29.41 -2.59 6.63
CA PRO A 557 -29.59 -2.21 5.25
C PRO A 557 -28.56 -2.88 4.33
N VAL A 558 -28.99 -3.15 3.09
CA VAL A 558 -28.14 -3.59 1.98
C VAL A 558 -27.66 -2.38 1.20
N TRP A 559 -26.37 -2.30 0.91
CA TRP A 559 -25.81 -1.25 0.04
C TRP A 559 -25.03 -1.87 -1.12
N GLU A 560 -25.17 -1.23 -2.29
CA GLU A 560 -24.40 -1.55 -3.49
C GLU A 560 -22.99 -0.98 -3.33
N ILE A 561 -22.00 -1.88 -3.28
CA ILE A 561 -20.59 -1.55 -3.14
C ILE A 561 -19.87 -1.80 -4.46
N THR A 562 -19.34 -0.73 -5.05
CA THR A 562 -18.54 -0.79 -6.28
C THR A 562 -17.05 -0.76 -5.97
N GLY A 563 -16.26 -1.55 -6.70
CA GLY A 563 -14.80 -1.55 -6.64
C GLY A 563 -14.12 -1.31 -8.00
N ALA A 564 -12.79 -1.35 -7.98
CA ALA A 564 -11.99 -1.45 -9.19
C ALA A 564 -11.83 -2.90 -9.68
N GLU A 565 -11.82 -3.85 -8.74
CA GLU A 565 -11.71 -5.31 -8.95
C GLU A 565 -12.08 -6.05 -7.64
N PHE A 566 -12.44 -7.33 -7.74
CA PHE A 566 -12.43 -8.24 -6.60
C PHE A 566 -11.04 -8.87 -6.40
N THR A 567 -10.60 -8.99 -5.15
CA THR A 567 -9.25 -9.42 -4.76
C THR A 567 -9.29 -10.51 -3.68
N LYS A 568 -8.14 -11.15 -3.39
CA LYS A 568 -7.98 -11.99 -2.20
C LYS A 568 -7.22 -11.25 -1.11
N SER A 569 -7.76 -11.28 0.11
CA SER A 569 -7.24 -10.66 1.32
C SER A 569 -7.44 -11.59 2.51
N GLU A 570 -6.35 -11.95 3.20
CA GLU A 570 -6.40 -12.72 4.44
C GLU A 570 -7.12 -12.00 5.58
N ALA A 571 -7.35 -10.68 5.48
CA ALA A 571 -8.05 -9.94 6.53
C ALA A 571 -9.54 -10.33 6.61
N HIS A 572 -10.16 -10.62 5.46
CA HIS A 572 -11.59 -10.85 5.31
C HIS A 572 -11.95 -12.34 5.31
N THR A 573 -13.20 -12.64 5.67
CA THR A 573 -13.64 -13.99 6.04
C THR A 573 -14.56 -14.65 5.01
N ALA A 574 -15.10 -13.88 4.06
CA ALA A 574 -15.89 -14.35 2.92
C ALA A 574 -15.02 -15.08 1.87
N ALA A 575 -14.56 -16.31 2.17
CA ALA A 575 -13.58 -17.07 1.38
C ALA A 575 -12.30 -16.26 1.02
N GLY A 576 -11.93 -15.31 1.88
CA GLY A 576 -10.85 -14.35 1.66
C GLY A 576 -11.11 -13.35 0.52
N ILE A 577 -12.32 -13.22 -0.02
CA ILE A 577 -12.67 -12.25 -1.07
C ILE A 577 -12.78 -10.85 -0.45
N SER A 578 -12.27 -9.83 -1.17
CA SER A 578 -12.42 -8.43 -0.78
C SER A 578 -12.41 -7.47 -1.98
N ILE A 579 -13.11 -6.35 -1.86
CA ILE A 579 -13.29 -5.35 -2.93
C ILE A 579 -12.17 -4.30 -2.86
N ARG A 580 -11.45 -4.05 -3.95
CA ARG A 580 -10.39 -3.03 -4.03
C ARG A 580 -10.95 -1.65 -4.35
N PHE A 581 -10.53 -0.65 -3.56
CA PHE A 581 -11.04 0.73 -3.61
C PHE A 581 -12.59 0.82 -3.50
N PRO A 582 -13.20 0.22 -2.47
CA PRO A 582 -14.65 0.13 -2.35
C PRO A 582 -15.29 1.51 -2.19
N ARG A 583 -16.46 1.68 -2.80
CA ARG A 583 -17.33 2.85 -2.68
C ARG A 583 -18.77 2.39 -2.53
N ILE A 584 -19.54 3.05 -1.68
CA ILE A 584 -21.01 2.95 -1.72
C ILE A 584 -21.46 3.66 -3.01
N THR A 585 -22.20 2.99 -3.88
CA THR A 585 -22.79 3.61 -5.09
C THR A 585 -24.29 3.79 -4.98
N ARG A 586 -24.98 2.94 -4.21
CA ARG A 586 -26.43 3.04 -3.99
C ARG A 586 -26.85 2.40 -2.67
N LEU A 587 -27.73 3.08 -1.93
CA LEU A 587 -28.45 2.51 -0.80
C LEU A 587 -29.61 1.65 -1.34
N ARG A 588 -29.63 0.34 -1.09
CA ARG A 588 -30.62 -0.59 -1.67
C ARG A 588 -31.85 -0.70 -0.78
N VAL A 589 -32.64 0.37 -0.75
CA VAL A 589 -33.99 0.37 -0.11
C VAL A 589 -34.95 -0.66 -0.73
N ASP A 590 -34.60 -1.19 -1.90
CA ASP A 590 -35.28 -2.26 -2.63
C ASP A 590 -34.83 -3.69 -2.23
N LYS A 591 -33.98 -3.86 -1.20
CA LYS A 591 -33.49 -5.17 -0.74
C LYS A 591 -33.43 -5.31 0.79
N SER A 592 -33.98 -6.40 1.32
CA SER A 592 -33.63 -6.90 2.66
C SER A 592 -32.27 -7.61 2.64
N ALA A 593 -31.72 -7.86 3.82
CA ALA A 593 -30.45 -8.59 4.00
C ALA A 593 -30.44 -9.98 3.31
N ASP A 594 -31.60 -10.64 3.22
CA ASP A 594 -31.78 -11.96 2.61
C ASP A 594 -31.75 -11.90 1.07
N HIS A 595 -31.89 -10.70 0.49
CA HIS A 595 -31.72 -10.41 -0.94
C HIS A 595 -30.33 -9.82 -1.28
N ALA A 596 -29.41 -9.69 -0.31
CA ALA A 596 -28.02 -9.33 -0.58
C ALA A 596 -27.29 -10.44 -1.36
N ASN A 597 -26.05 -10.19 -1.80
CA ASN A 597 -25.22 -11.25 -2.35
C ASN A 597 -24.66 -12.12 -1.22
N ASP A 598 -24.85 -13.43 -1.35
CA ASP A 598 -24.27 -14.44 -0.47
C ASP A 598 -22.82 -14.78 -0.86
N LEU A 599 -22.19 -15.68 -0.11
CA LEU A 599 -20.82 -16.10 -0.39
C LEU A 599 -20.69 -16.84 -1.72
N GLU A 600 -21.67 -17.66 -2.12
CA GLU A 600 -21.59 -18.43 -3.36
C GLU A 600 -21.65 -17.52 -4.60
N TYR A 601 -22.56 -16.55 -4.61
CA TYR A 601 -22.65 -15.54 -5.65
C TYR A 601 -21.40 -14.64 -5.68
N LEU A 602 -20.82 -14.29 -4.54
CA LEU A 602 -19.53 -13.58 -4.48
C LEU A 602 -18.35 -14.40 -5.02
N GLN A 603 -18.35 -15.73 -4.84
CA GLN A 603 -17.37 -16.61 -5.48
C GLN A 603 -17.53 -16.58 -7.01
N LYS A 604 -18.77 -16.70 -7.52
CA LYS A 604 -19.09 -16.59 -8.95
C LYS A 604 -18.69 -15.23 -9.54
N LEU A 605 -18.97 -14.12 -8.86
CA LEU A 605 -18.54 -12.77 -9.26
C LEU A 605 -17.00 -12.63 -9.29
N TYR A 606 -16.29 -13.20 -8.31
CA TYR A 606 -14.82 -13.18 -8.26
C TYR A 606 -14.17 -13.94 -9.42
N GLU A 607 -14.81 -15.01 -9.89
CA GLU A 607 -14.33 -15.82 -11.02
C GLU A 607 -14.67 -15.15 -12.36
N ALA A 608 -15.90 -14.63 -12.52
CA ALA A 608 -16.31 -13.86 -13.69
C ALA A 608 -15.45 -12.59 -13.90
N SER A 609 -15.19 -11.84 -12.83
CA SER A 609 -14.36 -10.61 -12.81
C SER A 609 -12.99 -10.78 -13.47
N LYS A 610 -12.38 -11.98 -13.37
CA LYS A 610 -11.09 -12.32 -13.99
C LYS A 610 -11.18 -12.81 -15.43
N ASN A 611 -12.26 -13.50 -15.78
CA ASN A 611 -12.32 -14.33 -16.98
C ASN A 611 -13.15 -13.70 -18.09
N ASP A 612 -14.17 -12.90 -17.73
CA ASP A 612 -15.12 -12.30 -18.68
C ASP A 612 -15.22 -10.79 -18.46
N VAL A 613 -14.25 -10.07 -19.03
CA VAL A 613 -14.30 -8.61 -19.12
C VAL A 613 -15.13 -8.23 -20.34
N ASN A 614 -16.44 -8.06 -20.12
CA ASN A 614 -17.33 -7.46 -21.11
C ASN A 614 -16.81 -6.07 -21.52
N VAL A 615 -16.70 -5.83 -22.82
CA VAL A 615 -16.26 -4.55 -23.41
C VAL A 615 -17.24 -4.07 -24.47
N ASP A 616 -18.42 -4.67 -24.58
CA ASP A 616 -19.32 -4.49 -25.72
C ASP A 616 -19.87 -3.06 -25.75
N LEU A 617 -20.05 -2.44 -24.58
CA LEU A 617 -20.37 -1.01 -24.43
C LEU A 617 -19.30 -0.06 -24.98
N LEU A 618 -18.02 -0.46 -25.02
CA LEU A 618 -16.96 0.32 -25.69
C LEU A 618 -17.00 0.16 -27.21
N LEU A 619 -17.50 -0.98 -27.69
CA LEU A 619 -17.47 -1.38 -29.10
C LEU A 619 -18.78 -1.08 -29.84
N SER A 620 -19.91 -0.95 -29.14
CA SER A 620 -21.23 -0.64 -29.72
C SER A 620 -21.26 0.64 -30.55
N ASN A 621 -20.36 1.58 -30.24
CA ASN A 621 -20.27 2.88 -30.89
C ASN A 621 -19.09 2.94 -31.90
N CYS A 622 -18.42 1.81 -32.16
CA CYS A 622 -17.39 1.71 -33.20
C CYS A 622 -18.04 1.45 -34.56
N GLU A 623 -18.50 2.53 -35.20
CA GLU A 623 -18.97 2.49 -36.59
C GLU A 623 -17.88 1.92 -37.52
N ASP A 624 -18.22 0.81 -38.19
CA ASP A 624 -17.41 0.23 -39.24
C ASP A 624 -17.74 0.89 -40.59
N LYS A 625 -16.72 1.15 -41.41
CA LYS A 625 -16.90 1.84 -42.71
C LYS A 625 -17.77 1.08 -43.72
N ASN A 626 -18.09 -0.18 -43.45
CA ASN A 626 -18.91 -1.06 -44.28
C ASN A 626 -20.27 -1.41 -43.64
N GLY A 627 -20.65 -0.79 -42.52
CA GLY A 627 -22.01 -0.91 -41.96
C GLY A 627 -22.39 -2.28 -41.36
N VAL A 628 -21.43 -3.16 -41.07
CA VAL A 628 -21.67 -4.47 -40.43
C VAL A 628 -21.12 -4.43 -39.01
N VAL A 629 -21.99 -4.67 -38.01
CA VAL A 629 -21.59 -4.70 -36.59
C VAL A 629 -20.94 -6.05 -36.27
N ASN A 630 -19.68 -6.24 -36.67
CA ASN A 630 -18.91 -7.43 -36.29
C ASN A 630 -17.37 -7.25 -36.38
N VAL A 631 -16.84 -6.22 -35.72
CA VAL A 631 -15.39 -6.10 -35.49
C VAL A 631 -14.91 -7.22 -34.56
N LYS A 632 -14.63 -8.39 -35.13
CA LYS A 632 -14.00 -9.50 -34.40
C LYS A 632 -12.61 -9.06 -33.97
N ILE A 633 -12.39 -9.03 -32.65
CA ILE A 633 -11.11 -8.62 -32.03
C ILE A 633 -9.93 -9.46 -32.57
N GLU A 634 -10.21 -10.69 -32.98
CA GLU A 634 -9.32 -11.64 -33.66
C GLU A 634 -8.56 -11.03 -34.86
N GLU A 635 -9.21 -10.22 -35.70
CA GLU A 635 -8.54 -9.58 -36.85
C GLU A 635 -7.54 -8.49 -36.41
N ILE A 636 -7.78 -7.85 -35.28
CA ILE A 636 -6.99 -6.71 -34.79
C ILE A 636 -5.72 -7.17 -34.06
N ASP A 637 -5.62 -8.44 -33.65
CA ASP A 637 -4.37 -8.98 -33.10
C ASP A 637 -3.27 -9.08 -34.16
N SER A 638 -3.61 -9.09 -35.45
CA SER A 638 -2.64 -8.97 -36.56
C SER A 638 -1.98 -7.59 -36.69
N LYS A 639 -2.59 -6.53 -36.12
CA LYS A 639 -2.21 -5.12 -36.34
C LYS A 639 -1.70 -4.39 -35.10
N ILE A 640 -1.88 -4.96 -33.90
CA ILE A 640 -1.42 -4.35 -32.64
C ILE A 640 -0.75 -5.43 -31.79
N ASN A 641 0.58 -5.44 -31.81
CA ASN A 641 1.43 -6.31 -30.99
C ASN A 641 1.40 -5.91 -29.51
N LEU A 642 0.35 -6.32 -28.80
CA LEU A 642 0.45 -6.63 -27.38
C LEU A 642 1.20 -7.97 -27.22
N THR A 643 1.80 -8.23 -26.06
CA THR A 643 2.83 -9.27 -25.86
C THR A 643 2.40 -10.66 -26.37
N PRO A 644 3.16 -11.31 -27.29
CA PRO A 644 2.65 -12.46 -28.04
C PRO A 644 2.57 -13.75 -27.22
N LYS A 645 1.37 -14.32 -27.12
CA LYS A 645 1.17 -15.70 -26.65
C LYS A 645 1.70 -16.69 -27.69
N LYS A 646 2.57 -17.61 -27.28
CA LYS A 646 3.09 -18.69 -28.13
C LYS A 646 2.12 -19.88 -28.07
N LYS A 647 1.75 -20.45 -29.23
CA LYS A 647 0.95 -21.68 -29.29
C LYS A 647 1.71 -22.83 -28.61
N PRO A 648 1.03 -23.77 -27.92
CA PRO A 648 1.66 -24.99 -27.44
C PRO A 648 2.18 -25.82 -28.62
N LYS A 649 3.28 -26.54 -28.42
CA LYS A 649 3.67 -27.64 -29.30
C LYS A 649 2.85 -28.88 -28.94
N ALA A 650 2.57 -29.73 -29.92
CA ALA A 650 2.16 -31.11 -29.65
C ALA A 650 3.29 -31.86 -28.93
N VAL A 651 2.89 -32.90 -28.19
CA VAL A 651 3.78 -33.98 -27.75
C VAL A 651 3.56 -35.12 -28.74
N ASP A 652 4.65 -35.60 -29.33
CA ASP A 652 4.71 -36.88 -30.02
C ASP A 652 5.80 -37.69 -29.29
N GLU A 653 5.51 -38.95 -28.98
CA GLU A 653 6.42 -39.86 -28.28
C GLU A 653 7.30 -40.64 -29.28
N ASP A 654 8.23 -41.45 -28.77
CA ASP A 654 9.28 -42.12 -29.56
C ASP A 654 8.73 -43.17 -30.57
N ASP A 655 9.40 -43.35 -31.72
CA ASP A 655 10.24 -44.54 -31.92
C ASP A 655 11.04 -44.58 -33.25
N ASP A 656 12.09 -45.41 -33.23
CA ASP A 656 12.85 -46.09 -34.29
C ASP A 656 13.58 -45.36 -35.47
N LEU A 657 14.83 -45.82 -35.63
CA LEU A 657 15.70 -45.76 -36.82
C LEU A 657 15.54 -47.10 -37.62
N PRO A 658 16.14 -47.35 -38.83
CA PRO A 658 17.27 -46.64 -39.46
C PRO A 658 17.22 -46.46 -41.01
N GLY A 659 18.24 -45.78 -41.57
CA GLY A 659 18.76 -46.13 -42.92
C GLY A 659 19.26 -44.98 -43.83
N SER A 660 20.43 -45.22 -44.48
CA SER A 660 20.91 -44.77 -45.82
C SER A 660 20.33 -43.48 -46.47
N SER A 661 21.06 -42.54 -47.10
CA SER A 661 22.38 -42.57 -47.81
C SER A 661 22.87 -41.11 -48.04
N VAL A 662 24.15 -40.73 -47.89
CA VAL A 662 25.28 -40.75 -48.88
C VAL A 662 25.19 -39.75 -50.08
N LYS A 663 26.23 -38.87 -50.21
CA LYS A 663 26.68 -38.04 -51.39
C LYS A 663 25.83 -36.79 -51.79
N LEU A 664 26.35 -35.75 -52.50
CA LEU A 664 27.66 -35.02 -52.52
C LEU A 664 27.58 -33.77 -53.45
N LYS A 665 28.64 -32.92 -53.47
CA LYS A 665 28.93 -31.70 -54.30
C LYS A 665 28.31 -30.39 -53.78
N ARG A 666 28.93 -29.19 -53.79
CA ARG A 666 30.13 -28.52 -54.40
C ARG A 666 29.84 -27.50 -55.52
N LYS A 667 30.09 -26.21 -55.21
CA LYS A 667 30.63 -25.08 -56.01
C LYS A 667 30.91 -23.94 -54.99
N ALA A 668 32.01 -23.18 -54.91
CA ALA A 668 33.14 -22.85 -55.80
C ALA A 668 32.78 -21.98 -57.02
N ASP A 669 33.42 -20.83 -57.32
CA ASP A 669 34.33 -19.90 -56.59
C ASP A 669 33.99 -18.46 -57.11
N GLU A 670 34.65 -17.30 -56.91
CA GLU A 670 35.95 -16.81 -56.40
C GLU A 670 35.69 -15.62 -55.41
N GLY A 671 36.46 -14.55 -55.13
CA GLY A 671 37.80 -13.97 -55.40
C GLY A 671 37.81 -12.54 -54.76
N ASP A 672 38.88 -11.82 -54.40
CA ASP A 672 40.34 -11.95 -54.57
C ASP A 672 41.09 -11.00 -53.57
N LYS A 673 42.30 -11.37 -53.07
CA LYS A 673 43.36 -10.55 -52.36
C LYS A 673 43.00 -9.63 -51.16
N ASP A 674 43.76 -9.55 -50.05
CA ASP A 674 44.94 -10.26 -49.49
C ASP A 674 45.05 -9.90 -47.96
N LEU A 675 46.11 -9.91 -47.14
CA LEU A 675 47.58 -10.12 -47.22
C LEU A 675 48.15 -10.61 -45.82
N SER A 676 49.42 -10.31 -45.51
CA SER A 676 50.26 -10.75 -44.37
C SER A 676 50.17 -9.87 -43.08
N ASP A 677 50.72 -10.20 -41.89
CA ASP A 677 51.67 -11.26 -41.49
C ASP A 677 51.61 -11.67 -39.98
N ASN A 678 52.51 -12.56 -39.57
CA ASN A 678 52.61 -13.34 -38.33
C ASN A 678 53.06 -12.60 -37.05
N LYS A 679 52.54 -13.05 -35.88
CA LYS A 679 53.36 -13.79 -34.87
C LYS A 679 52.56 -14.48 -33.75
N LYS A 680 53.10 -15.62 -33.28
CA LYS A 680 52.56 -16.48 -32.20
C LYS A 680 53.16 -16.13 -30.84
N ARG A 681 52.42 -16.37 -29.74
CA ARG A 681 52.99 -16.95 -28.49
C ARG A 681 51.93 -17.62 -27.61
N LYS A 682 52.30 -18.75 -27.00
CA LYS A 682 51.58 -19.47 -25.93
C LYS A 682 52.26 -19.19 -24.59
N THR A 683 51.51 -19.23 -23.48
CA THR A 683 51.74 -20.00 -22.22
C THR A 683 50.61 -19.60 -21.25
N GLN A 684 49.77 -20.51 -20.71
CA GLN A 684 50.05 -21.54 -19.70
C GLN A 684 50.56 -21.00 -18.35
N SER A 685 49.92 -21.45 -17.28
CA SER A 685 50.18 -21.08 -15.89
C SER A 685 50.30 -22.32 -14.98
N PRO A 686 51.20 -22.33 -13.99
CA PRO A 686 51.26 -23.35 -12.94
C PRO A 686 50.80 -22.82 -11.57
N LYS A 687 50.49 -23.75 -10.66
CA LYS A 687 50.28 -23.52 -9.21
C LYS A 687 51.61 -23.75 -8.46
N VAL A 688 51.71 -23.27 -7.20
CA VAL A 688 52.16 -24.03 -6.00
C VAL A 688 52.26 -23.08 -4.76
N LYS A 689 52.30 -23.63 -3.54
CA LYS A 689 52.50 -22.96 -2.22
C LYS A 689 53.77 -23.54 -1.54
N PRO A 690 54.04 -23.39 -0.22
CA PRO A 690 53.83 -22.30 0.75
C PRO A 690 55.19 -21.86 1.38
N GLU A 691 55.21 -21.04 2.45
CA GLU A 691 55.63 -21.44 3.81
C GLU A 691 55.66 -20.26 4.84
N ASN A 692 56.06 -20.55 6.08
CA ASN A 692 55.96 -19.68 7.27
C ASN A 692 57.32 -19.09 7.70
N VAL A 693 57.31 -18.13 8.63
CA VAL A 693 58.04 -18.17 9.93
C VAL A 693 57.65 -16.93 10.77
N ALA A 694 57.87 -16.94 12.09
CA ALA A 694 57.40 -15.93 13.04
C ALA A 694 58.47 -15.55 14.10
N THR A 695 58.26 -14.43 14.81
CA THR A 695 59.14 -13.98 15.91
C THR A 695 58.33 -13.44 17.11
N LYS A 696 58.88 -13.56 18.33
CA LYS A 696 58.32 -13.09 19.62
C LYS A 696 58.89 -11.70 19.98
N VAL A 697 58.35 -10.94 20.94
CA VAL A 697 58.68 -10.91 22.40
C VAL A 697 57.97 -9.66 23.00
N LYS A 698 57.60 -9.49 24.29
CA LYS A 698 57.14 -10.32 25.44
C LYS A 698 56.76 -9.31 26.59
N ILE A 699 56.48 -9.75 27.83
CA ILE A 699 56.32 -8.92 29.05
C ILE A 699 54.98 -8.15 29.17
N GLU A 700 54.55 -7.78 30.38
CA GLU A 700 53.73 -8.56 31.33
C GLU A 700 53.23 -7.64 32.49
N GLY A 701 52.17 -7.92 33.25
CA GLY A 701 51.23 -9.05 33.16
C GLY A 701 50.50 -9.37 34.48
N LYS A 702 49.54 -8.55 34.93
CA LYS A 702 48.65 -8.85 36.08
C LYS A 702 47.22 -8.36 35.84
N LEU A 703 46.13 -8.98 36.28
CA LEU A 703 45.76 -10.37 36.60
C LEU A 703 44.25 -10.28 36.99
N GLY A 704 43.34 -11.00 36.35
CA GLY A 704 41.90 -10.93 36.64
C GLY A 704 41.16 -12.09 35.97
N LYS A 705 40.50 -12.94 36.76
CA LYS A 705 40.14 -14.31 36.35
C LYS A 705 39.02 -14.38 35.28
N GLN A 706 39.28 -15.23 34.28
CA GLN A 706 38.40 -16.27 33.68
C GLN A 706 36.94 -15.90 33.27
N ALA A 707 36.43 -16.33 32.11
CA ALA A 707 37.03 -17.07 30.99
C ALA A 707 36.24 -16.82 29.69
N LYS A 708 36.89 -17.02 28.53
CA LYS A 708 36.22 -17.10 27.22
C LYS A 708 36.00 -18.56 26.82
N LEU A 709 34.87 -18.84 26.17
CA LEU A 709 34.74 -19.95 25.24
C LEU A 709 34.75 -19.38 23.81
N ASP A 710 35.41 -20.07 22.88
CA ASP A 710 35.51 -19.66 21.48
C ASP A 710 34.86 -20.70 20.55
N PHE A 711 34.50 -20.27 19.34
CA PHE A 711 33.72 -21.06 18.40
C PHE A 711 34.60 -21.97 17.52
N SER A 712 34.39 -23.28 17.63
CA SER A 712 34.71 -24.24 16.56
C SER A 712 33.68 -25.37 16.52
N SER A 713 33.66 -26.16 15.44
CA SER A 713 32.66 -27.23 15.15
C SER A 713 31.21 -26.75 14.91
N LEU A 714 31.00 -25.89 13.91
CA LEU A 714 29.66 -25.60 13.39
C LEU A 714 29.21 -26.69 12.40
N GLY A 715 28.88 -27.87 12.93
CA GLY A 715 28.36 -29.02 12.18
C GLY A 715 27.36 -29.82 13.02
N LYS A 716 26.36 -30.42 12.37
CA LYS A 716 25.18 -31.11 12.96
C LYS A 716 24.23 -30.19 13.73
N LYS A 717 23.09 -29.85 13.11
CA LYS A 717 21.94 -29.17 13.75
C LYS A 717 20.60 -29.67 13.19
N GLU A 718 20.30 -30.94 13.43
CA GLU A 718 18.96 -31.50 13.19
C GLU A 718 18.38 -32.12 14.48
N ASP A 719 19.20 -32.84 15.25
CA ASP A 719 18.80 -33.53 16.50
C ASP A 719 18.56 -32.63 17.74
N LYS A 720 18.12 -31.37 17.57
CA LYS A 720 17.66 -30.52 18.69
C LYS A 720 16.29 -29.87 18.51
N PHE A 721 15.51 -30.32 17.53
CA PHE A 721 14.07 -30.01 17.47
C PHE A 721 13.20 -31.13 18.07
N ARG A 722 13.70 -32.39 18.13
CA ARG A 722 12.98 -33.53 18.71
C ARG A 722 12.79 -33.46 20.23
N ASP A 723 13.81 -33.00 20.97
CA ASP A 723 13.76 -33.00 22.43
C ASP A 723 12.95 -31.83 23.02
N PHE A 724 12.81 -30.72 22.29
CA PHE A 724 11.98 -29.58 22.74
C PHE A 724 10.47 -29.89 22.70
N VAL A 725 10.07 -30.93 21.95
CA VAL A 725 8.67 -31.41 21.89
C VAL A 725 8.34 -32.35 23.06
N LYS A 726 9.35 -32.84 23.81
CA LYS A 726 9.14 -33.83 24.89
C LYS A 726 8.86 -33.24 26.27
N ASN A 727 9.24 -31.99 26.54
CA ASN A 727 9.13 -31.38 27.87
C ASN A 727 8.23 -30.12 27.86
N ILE A 728 6.92 -30.33 27.72
CA ILE A 728 5.90 -29.37 28.14
C ILE A 728 4.97 -30.10 29.13
N ASP A 729 5.17 -29.83 30.43
CA ASP A 729 4.24 -30.25 31.48
C ASP A 729 2.90 -29.55 31.31
N VAL A 730 1.88 -30.28 30.86
CA VAL A 730 0.49 -29.82 30.85
C VAL A 730 -0.20 -30.35 32.11
N LYS A 731 -0.08 -29.63 33.22
CA LYS A 731 -0.99 -29.80 34.37
C LYS A 731 -2.34 -29.16 34.06
N THR A 732 -3.11 -29.81 33.20
CA THR A 732 -4.53 -29.54 32.98
C THR A 732 -5.17 -30.84 32.54
N GLU A 733 -5.93 -31.49 33.42
CA GLU A 733 -6.50 -32.82 33.18
C GLU A 733 -7.73 -32.74 32.26
N SER A 734 -7.50 -32.67 30.95
CA SER A 734 -8.50 -32.99 29.93
C SER A 734 -8.42 -34.48 29.59
N GLN A 735 -9.53 -35.21 29.74
CA GLN A 735 -9.55 -36.68 29.63
C GLN A 735 -9.52 -37.19 28.17
N THR A 736 -8.37 -37.07 27.50
CA THR A 736 -8.07 -37.83 26.28
C THR A 736 -7.73 -39.28 26.63
N GLN A 737 -8.70 -40.18 26.47
CA GLN A 737 -8.41 -41.62 26.49
C GLN A 737 -7.54 -42.01 25.28
N GLN A 738 -6.30 -42.40 25.55
CA GLN A 738 -5.57 -43.27 24.61
C GLN A 738 -6.25 -44.64 24.64
N PHE A 739 -6.79 -45.08 23.50
CA PHE A 739 -7.29 -46.44 23.37
C PHE A 739 -6.11 -47.42 23.36
N GLY A 740 -6.14 -48.35 24.32
CA GLY A 740 -5.07 -49.32 24.56
C GLY A 740 -5.04 -50.45 23.53
N GLY A 741 -4.69 -50.13 22.29
CA GLY A 741 -4.47 -51.10 21.21
C GLY A 741 -3.38 -50.62 20.27
N VAL A 742 -2.54 -51.54 19.75
CA VAL A 742 -1.51 -51.20 18.76
C VAL A 742 -2.18 -51.08 17.39
N VAL A 743 -2.87 -49.95 17.19
CA VAL A 743 -3.47 -49.58 15.91
C VAL A 743 -2.35 -49.39 14.90
N LYS A 744 -2.26 -50.30 13.91
CA LYS A 744 -1.36 -50.11 12.77
C LYS A 744 -1.84 -48.88 11.99
N LYS A 745 -0.91 -47.99 11.63
CA LYS A 745 -1.23 -46.87 10.76
C LYS A 745 -1.44 -47.38 9.34
N GLU A 746 -2.64 -47.18 8.81
CA GLU A 746 -3.07 -47.62 7.47
C GLU A 746 -2.84 -46.52 6.43
N SER A 747 -3.18 -45.27 6.77
CA SER A 747 -2.97 -44.11 5.89
C SER A 747 -2.77 -42.80 6.66
N ASP A 748 -2.82 -41.67 5.96
CA ASP A 748 -2.68 -40.31 6.50
C ASP A 748 -3.85 -39.40 6.05
N ILE A 749 -5.00 -39.96 5.62
CA ILE A 749 -6.08 -39.19 4.99
C ILE A 749 -6.76 -38.17 5.92
N PHE A 750 -6.84 -38.47 7.23
CA PHE A 750 -7.46 -37.57 8.23
C PHE A 750 -6.44 -36.74 9.02
N LYS A 751 -5.22 -36.60 8.48
CA LYS A 751 -4.11 -35.90 9.13
C LYS A 751 -4.46 -34.45 9.48
N ASN A 752 -4.19 -34.09 10.75
CA ASN A 752 -4.54 -32.81 11.39
C ASN A 752 -6.03 -32.60 11.69
N LEU A 753 -6.89 -33.61 11.54
CA LEU A 753 -8.30 -33.52 11.94
C LEU A 753 -8.49 -34.07 13.36
N VAL A 754 -8.96 -33.21 14.27
CA VAL A 754 -9.43 -33.63 15.60
C VAL A 754 -10.94 -33.81 15.55
N ALA A 755 -11.45 -35.01 15.85
CA ALA A 755 -12.87 -35.34 15.85
C ALA A 755 -13.40 -35.56 17.27
N HIS A 756 -14.64 -35.11 17.49
CA HIS A 756 -15.49 -35.58 18.59
C HIS A 756 -16.62 -36.44 18.00
N PHE A 757 -16.98 -37.52 18.65
CA PHE A 757 -18.12 -38.37 18.27
C PHE A 757 -19.25 -38.10 19.26
N GLY A 758 -20.42 -37.71 18.77
CA GLY A 758 -21.61 -37.46 19.60
C GLY A 758 -22.05 -38.72 20.36
N SER A 759 -22.91 -38.54 21.36
CA SER A 759 -23.33 -39.60 22.30
C SER A 759 -23.85 -40.88 21.64
N GLU A 760 -24.55 -40.75 20.51
CA GLU A 760 -25.12 -41.89 19.76
C GLU A 760 -24.27 -42.30 18.55
N ALA A 761 -23.21 -41.54 18.22
CA ALA A 761 -22.28 -41.87 17.13
C ALA A 761 -21.21 -42.92 17.54
N GLY A 762 -21.52 -43.72 18.56
CA GLY A 762 -20.55 -44.33 19.47
C GLY A 762 -19.77 -45.56 19.00
N ASP A 763 -19.76 -45.91 17.72
CA ASP A 763 -19.07 -47.10 17.21
C ASP A 763 -17.54 -47.03 17.40
N GLU A 764 -17.01 -47.91 18.25
CA GLU A 764 -15.57 -48.00 18.52
C GLU A 764 -14.76 -48.46 17.30
N GLN A 765 -15.34 -49.21 16.36
CA GLN A 765 -14.65 -49.63 15.15
C GLN A 765 -14.35 -48.41 14.25
N LEU A 766 -15.30 -47.48 14.14
CA LEU A 766 -15.13 -46.24 13.37
C LEU A 766 -14.16 -45.25 14.06
N LYS A 767 -14.16 -45.17 15.39
CA LYS A 767 -13.15 -44.40 16.15
C LYS A 767 -11.74 -44.96 15.91
N CYS A 768 -11.59 -46.29 15.97
CA CYS A 768 -10.33 -46.96 15.66
C CYS A 768 -9.90 -46.67 14.21
N ALA A 769 -10.78 -46.87 13.23
CA ALA A 769 -10.48 -46.64 11.80
C ALA A 769 -10.07 -45.19 11.51
N PHE A 770 -10.71 -44.19 12.13
CA PHE A 770 -10.32 -42.79 12.00
C PHE A 770 -8.89 -42.53 12.51
N VAL A 771 -8.50 -43.19 13.61
CA VAL A 771 -7.13 -43.11 14.19
C VAL A 771 -6.11 -43.89 13.35
N SER A 772 -6.46 -45.09 12.83
CA SER A 772 -5.63 -45.85 11.87
C SER A 772 -5.24 -45.00 10.65
N ASN A 773 -6.14 -44.09 10.26
CA ASN A 773 -6.05 -43.28 9.06
C ASN A 773 -5.61 -41.82 9.33
N GLY A 774 -4.98 -41.58 10.49
CA GLY A 774 -4.23 -40.36 10.79
C GLY A 774 -4.98 -39.25 11.53
N GLY A 775 -6.25 -39.49 11.91
CA GLY A 775 -7.05 -38.57 12.72
C GLY A 775 -6.79 -38.68 14.22
N LEU A 776 -7.28 -37.71 14.99
CA LEU A 776 -7.23 -37.70 16.46
C LEU A 776 -8.63 -37.61 17.06
N VAL A 777 -8.93 -38.37 18.11
CA VAL A 777 -10.24 -38.32 18.79
C VAL A 777 -10.13 -37.58 20.13
N THR A 778 -11.07 -36.69 20.44
CA THR A 778 -11.11 -35.95 21.71
C THR A 778 -12.47 -36.05 22.39
N LYS A 779 -12.47 -36.09 23.73
CA LYS A 779 -13.68 -35.91 24.56
C LYS A 779 -14.02 -34.43 24.79
N ASN A 780 -13.07 -33.51 24.61
CA ASN A 780 -13.30 -32.08 24.79
C ASN A 780 -13.86 -31.46 23.50
N THR A 781 -15.12 -31.03 23.56
CA THR A 781 -15.86 -30.41 22.44
C THR A 781 -15.24 -29.11 21.92
N ASN A 782 -14.38 -28.46 22.71
CA ASN A 782 -13.66 -27.25 22.32
C ASN A 782 -12.38 -27.51 21.52
N ASP A 783 -11.80 -28.71 21.62
CA ASP A 783 -10.57 -29.07 20.91
C ASP A 783 -10.86 -29.57 19.49
N ALA A 784 -12.06 -30.11 19.26
CA ALA A 784 -12.50 -30.67 17.98
C ALA A 784 -12.49 -29.67 16.81
N ASN A 785 -12.10 -30.16 15.64
CA ASN A 785 -12.31 -29.53 14.33
C ASN A 785 -13.55 -30.09 13.62
N ILE A 786 -13.96 -31.31 13.96
CA ILE A 786 -15.10 -32.04 13.40
C ILE A 786 -15.92 -32.65 14.54
N VAL A 787 -17.24 -32.64 14.42
CA VAL A 787 -18.17 -33.34 15.31
C VAL A 787 -18.97 -34.33 14.45
N LEU A 788 -18.88 -35.62 14.76
CA LEU A 788 -19.54 -36.70 14.03
C LEU A 788 -20.83 -37.13 14.75
N HIS A 789 -21.93 -37.17 14.01
CA HIS A 789 -23.27 -37.49 14.51
C HIS A 789 -23.87 -38.71 13.81
N ALA A 790 -24.77 -39.42 14.49
CA ALA A 790 -25.62 -40.42 13.86
C ALA A 790 -26.61 -39.74 12.89
N ALA A 791 -26.91 -40.38 11.75
CA ALA A 791 -27.74 -39.79 10.71
C ALA A 791 -29.19 -39.50 11.17
N THR A 792 -29.69 -40.24 12.17
CA THR A 792 -31.08 -40.21 12.65
C THR A 792 -31.41 -39.09 13.65
N LEU A 793 -30.45 -38.21 13.97
CA LEU A 793 -30.52 -37.32 15.15
C LEU A 793 -30.78 -35.84 14.84
N LEU A 794 -31.11 -35.49 13.59
CA LEU A 794 -30.69 -34.22 12.99
C LEU A 794 -31.85 -33.34 12.49
N SER A 795 -32.80 -33.01 13.37
CA SER A 795 -33.80 -31.97 13.09
C SER A 795 -33.16 -30.58 13.00
N SER A 796 -33.78 -29.63 12.29
CA SER A 796 -33.22 -28.28 12.08
C SER A 796 -32.97 -27.50 13.38
N ASP A 797 -33.81 -27.72 14.38
CA ASP A 797 -33.90 -26.84 15.55
C ASP A 797 -32.85 -27.22 16.61
N ASP A 798 -32.51 -28.51 16.70
CA ASP A 798 -31.49 -29.06 17.62
C ASP A 798 -30.09 -28.49 17.34
N PHE A 799 -29.76 -28.20 16.07
CA PHE A 799 -28.45 -27.66 15.71
C PHE A 799 -28.15 -26.29 16.32
N SER A 800 -29.19 -25.48 16.56
CA SER A 800 -29.04 -24.19 17.23
C SER A 800 -28.57 -24.38 18.67
N ALA A 801 -29.07 -25.40 19.37
CA ALA A 801 -28.63 -25.76 20.72
C ALA A 801 -27.24 -26.41 20.71
N LEU A 802 -26.98 -27.33 19.77
CA LEU A 802 -25.68 -28.00 19.64
C LEU A 802 -24.54 -27.00 19.42
N ARG A 803 -24.73 -25.91 18.66
CA ARG A 803 -23.70 -24.88 18.42
C ARG A 803 -23.17 -24.19 19.69
N TYR A 804 -23.86 -24.26 20.83
CA TYR A 804 -23.34 -23.75 22.11
C TYR A 804 -22.44 -24.75 22.86
N GLN A 805 -22.45 -26.03 22.47
CA GLN A 805 -21.71 -27.11 23.13
C GLN A 805 -20.31 -27.33 22.54
N TYR A 806 -20.09 -26.93 21.28
CA TYR A 806 -18.85 -27.18 20.51
C TYR A 806 -18.16 -25.87 20.10
N LYS A 807 -16.89 -25.98 19.73
CA LYS A 807 -16.09 -24.88 19.17
C LYS A 807 -16.82 -24.22 17.98
N PRO A 808 -16.98 -22.88 17.91
CA PRO A 808 -17.65 -22.19 16.79
C PRO A 808 -17.01 -22.32 15.40
N THR A 809 -15.93 -23.10 15.26
CA THR A 809 -15.27 -23.42 13.98
C THR A 809 -15.20 -24.93 13.71
N ALA A 810 -15.88 -25.76 14.51
CA ALA A 810 -16.00 -27.20 14.27
C ALA A 810 -17.08 -27.50 13.21
N ARG A 811 -16.82 -28.49 12.35
CA ARG A 811 -17.74 -28.94 11.29
C ARG A 811 -18.60 -30.10 11.80
N HIS A 812 -19.92 -29.97 11.74
CA HIS A 812 -20.84 -31.04 12.11
C HIS A 812 -21.12 -31.94 10.90
N LEU A 813 -20.72 -33.20 10.95
CA LEU A 813 -20.80 -34.17 9.84
C LEU A 813 -21.54 -35.44 10.29
N SER A 814 -22.10 -36.18 9.35
CA SER A 814 -22.63 -37.52 9.63
C SER A 814 -21.49 -38.55 9.74
N ILE A 815 -21.77 -39.66 10.43
CA ILE A 815 -20.91 -40.85 10.39
C ILE A 815 -20.69 -41.35 8.96
N ASP A 816 -21.66 -41.19 8.06
CA ASP A 816 -21.57 -41.73 6.70
C ASP A 816 -20.51 -41.02 5.86
N TRP A 817 -20.24 -39.73 6.09
CA TRP A 817 -19.07 -39.06 5.50
C TRP A 817 -17.74 -39.71 5.91
N LEU A 818 -17.62 -40.20 7.14
CA LEU A 818 -16.45 -40.94 7.61
C LEU A 818 -16.38 -42.32 6.93
N ARG A 819 -17.51 -43.02 6.80
CA ARG A 819 -17.59 -44.32 6.08
C ARG A 819 -17.18 -44.18 4.61
N ASP A 820 -17.71 -43.17 3.92
CA ASP A 820 -17.38 -42.90 2.52
C ASP A 820 -15.91 -42.48 2.34
N SER A 821 -15.37 -41.65 3.24
CA SER A 821 -13.95 -41.26 3.20
C SER A 821 -12.99 -42.44 3.44
N LEU A 822 -13.36 -43.38 4.32
CA LEU A 822 -12.61 -44.62 4.53
C LEU A 822 -12.71 -45.54 3.29
N LYS A 823 -13.91 -45.69 2.72
CA LYS A 823 -14.18 -46.52 1.53
C LYS A 823 -13.46 -46.02 0.28
N GLU A 824 -13.44 -44.71 0.06
CA GLU A 824 -12.83 -44.06 -1.10
C GLU A 824 -11.31 -43.85 -0.96
N GLY A 825 -10.71 -44.23 0.17
CA GLY A 825 -9.27 -44.10 0.43
C GLY A 825 -8.75 -42.65 0.44
N LYS A 826 -9.64 -41.67 0.63
CA LYS A 826 -9.35 -40.24 0.59
C LYS A 826 -10.27 -39.49 1.55
N CYS A 827 -9.79 -38.41 2.16
CA CYS A 827 -10.69 -37.49 2.85
C CYS A 827 -11.64 -36.90 1.79
N MET A 828 -12.92 -37.26 1.83
CA MET A 828 -13.91 -36.68 0.93
C MET A 828 -14.01 -35.18 1.20
N GLU A 829 -14.31 -34.40 0.16
CA GLU A 829 -14.68 -33.01 0.37
C GLU A 829 -15.82 -32.94 1.39
N TYR A 830 -15.76 -31.97 2.29
CA TYR A 830 -16.81 -31.78 3.28
C TYR A 830 -18.12 -31.53 2.53
N PRO A 831 -19.16 -32.38 2.68
CA PRO A 831 -20.39 -32.23 1.93
C PRO A 831 -20.98 -30.86 2.20
N ILE A 832 -21.60 -30.29 1.17
CA ILE A 832 -22.21 -28.94 1.22
C ILE A 832 -23.32 -28.87 2.30
N TYR A 833 -23.78 -30.03 2.78
CA TYR A 833 -24.80 -30.23 3.81
C TYR A 833 -24.20 -30.83 5.09
N ALA A 834 -23.29 -30.08 5.73
CA ALA A 834 -23.31 -30.07 7.18
C ALA A 834 -24.66 -29.45 7.60
N VAL A 835 -25.45 -30.12 8.45
CA VAL A 835 -26.77 -29.64 8.93
C VAL A 835 -27.99 -29.87 7.99
N VAL A 836 -27.95 -30.82 7.03
CA VAL A 836 -29.19 -31.46 6.51
C VAL A 836 -28.92 -32.92 6.10
N LEU A 837 -29.64 -33.89 6.69
CA LEU A 837 -29.89 -35.21 6.13
C LEU A 837 -31.30 -35.71 6.52
N GLN A 838 -32.28 -35.30 5.70
CA GLN A 838 -33.71 -35.69 5.67
C GLN A 838 -34.46 -35.70 7.01
#